data_AF-A0A6N7ZV17-F1
#
_entry.id   AF-A0A6N7ZV17-F1
#
_cell.length_a   1.000
_cell.length_b   1.000
_cell.length_c   1.000
_cell.angle_alpha   90.00
_cell.angle_beta   90.00
_cell.angle_gamma   90.00
#
_symmetry.space_group_name_H-M   'P 1'
#
loop_
_entity.id
_entity.type
_entity.pdbx_description
1 polymer ?
#
loop_
_entity_poly.entity_id
_entity_poly.type
_entity_poly.pdbx_seq_one_letter_code
_entity_poly.pdbx_strand_id
1 'polypeptide(L)'
;MAKLGFTFDPSIVRVLSNYELAVSLHEAGMAVFPCDPSPAYNPDGTKNDRSKKPLSGTSWRSGATSHRRNIDNWWRRWPDAMPGIDLGKSSLLVVDLDEEDGVRGQDYWDRIVAENGGCDAPYADTPSGGRHVYFRQPDGLNHGNGRGNLPPKKECPIDIRGTGGYVIAPGAHRDDGIYEPGDGDPLSILDAPVMPDWLVELLTKRPEGITHQPQSCAVPVVSGGQQEIGFESPFFRNVNSIALQKLSVWVPQIFPQSKPQPGTGAYRVSSRLLGRDLQEDLSLAPTGIVDFGVHDMGDPRGGKRTAIDIVMDYGGAGDAVAAANWLCDVLSLDPRALGWGVADEAEIAEGAASARTLLQQDDGTIIDQSTGEVIETQESAKEDAFPDHLTRVPGLVGQITDWIEATARRPSRVAALGAALTVTGTVIGRKLCGPTQSATHLYVLNLAGSGAGKDHALNQAPRLLAAAGMSSVNGPDDFMSHSSLIARLTRAPLTHCAMDEFGAFIAKVNHARGGPHVAGISKILRTAWGKSFASMTTPEWASRQSEIIQAPALSILGVSTPDEFFEALKGKDVINGFLNRFLVLPSNGRPKDRDPLADPRDVPEEIVKRMEAMFGGGNRLAGITGQLYADPASEVRPVEVPWADDHAREIFRDLQTYVENLQDRRPDLAPFYARTAEMAVRMATIRAAGENMLKPSVSVEMMQWGRDLALWSADRLAKDAGLYMAETDAQANANKVLRLIQENGGRITRRDLLRRMQHTLKGRDLDDTIKSLKEAEQIVQEAVASTRRPVVTYFLTRD
;
A
#
# COMPACT_ATOMS: atom_id res chain seq x y z
N MET A 1 -33.86 24.81 -40.71
CA MET A 1 -34.07 25.04 -39.26
C MET A 1 -33.05 26.06 -38.80
N ALA A 2 -33.49 27.05 -38.03
CA ALA A 2 -32.88 28.38 -37.92
C ALA A 2 -31.47 28.39 -37.30
N LYS A 3 -30.61 29.20 -37.91
CA LYS A 3 -29.32 29.68 -37.39
C LYS A 3 -29.56 30.51 -36.12
N LEU A 4 -28.91 30.15 -35.02
CA LEU A 4 -28.43 31.14 -34.05
C LEU A 4 -26.94 31.34 -34.36
N GLY A 5 -26.66 32.32 -35.21
CA GLY A 5 -25.31 32.78 -35.47
C GLY A 5 -24.87 33.67 -34.33
N PHE A 6 -23.88 33.23 -33.56
CA PHE A 6 -22.97 34.11 -32.86
C PHE A 6 -21.68 34.14 -33.67
N THR A 7 -21.56 35.14 -34.55
CA THR A 7 -20.24 35.60 -35.01
C THR A 7 -19.64 36.37 -33.85
N PHE A 8 -18.54 35.85 -33.29
CA PHE A 8 -17.74 36.53 -32.29
C PHE A 8 -17.25 37.85 -32.89
N ASP A 9 -17.70 38.97 -32.34
CA ASP A 9 -17.17 40.29 -32.64
C ASP A 9 -16.03 40.56 -31.63
N PRO A 10 -14.76 40.49 -32.06
CA PRO A 10 -13.61 40.70 -31.17
C PRO A 10 -13.52 42.14 -30.64
N SER A 11 -14.40 43.07 -31.07
CA SER A 11 -14.46 44.45 -30.56
C SER A 11 -15.46 44.67 -29.43
N ILE A 12 -16.24 43.66 -29.06
CA ILE A 12 -17.13 43.69 -27.88
C ILE A 12 -16.59 42.69 -26.86
N VAL A 13 -15.73 43.16 -25.95
CA VAL A 13 -15.33 42.39 -24.76
C VAL A 13 -16.55 42.28 -23.85
N ARG A 14 -17.42 41.32 -24.14
CA ARG A 14 -18.51 40.96 -23.24
C ARG A 14 -17.88 40.24 -22.06
N VAL A 15 -17.83 40.93 -20.93
CA VAL A 15 -17.47 40.35 -19.63
C VAL A 15 -18.38 39.14 -19.39
N LEU A 16 -17.80 37.94 -19.38
CA LEU A 16 -18.52 36.71 -19.13
C LEU A 16 -18.91 36.64 -17.66
N SER A 17 -20.14 36.21 -17.35
CA SER A 17 -20.45 35.79 -15.98
C SER A 17 -19.60 34.58 -15.58
N ASN A 18 -19.39 34.37 -14.27
CA ASN A 18 -18.64 33.22 -13.77
C ASN A 18 -19.19 31.87 -14.28
N TYR A 19 -20.51 31.78 -14.48
CA TYR A 19 -21.14 30.61 -15.10
C TYR A 19 -20.80 30.48 -16.60
N GLU A 20 -20.92 31.54 -17.38
CA GLU A 20 -20.59 31.52 -18.82
C GLU A 20 -19.10 31.21 -19.03
N LEU A 21 -18.23 31.69 -18.14
CA LEU A 21 -16.82 31.36 -18.11
C LEU A 21 -16.59 29.87 -17.79
N ALA A 22 -17.25 29.33 -16.76
CA ALA A 22 -17.18 27.91 -16.43
C ALA A 22 -17.66 27.02 -17.58
N VAL A 23 -18.69 27.47 -18.31
CA VAL A 23 -19.18 26.81 -19.52
C VAL A 23 -18.12 26.81 -20.62
N SER A 24 -17.56 27.97 -20.91
CA SER A 24 -16.56 28.14 -21.97
C SER A 24 -15.30 27.31 -21.72
N LEU A 25 -14.82 27.27 -20.47
CA LEU A 25 -13.66 26.46 -20.07
C LEU A 25 -13.92 24.96 -20.23
N HIS A 26 -15.10 24.48 -19.85
CA HIS A 26 -15.41 23.06 -20.03
C HIS A 26 -15.56 22.69 -21.50
N GLU A 27 -16.12 23.58 -22.34
CA GLU A 27 -16.30 23.32 -23.77
C GLU A 27 -14.94 23.18 -24.45
N ALA A 28 -13.93 23.88 -23.92
CA ALA A 28 -12.53 23.73 -24.27
C ALA A 28 -11.82 22.52 -23.60
N GLY A 29 -12.55 21.68 -22.87
CA GLY A 29 -12.04 20.44 -22.28
C GLY A 29 -11.39 20.58 -20.89
N MET A 30 -11.42 21.77 -20.29
CA MET A 30 -10.86 22.01 -18.96
C MET A 30 -11.72 21.39 -17.85
N ALA A 31 -11.07 20.86 -16.81
CA ALA A 31 -11.75 20.34 -15.63
C ALA A 31 -12.01 21.47 -14.63
N VAL A 32 -13.27 21.85 -14.46
CA VAL A 32 -13.68 22.98 -13.60
C VAL A 32 -14.51 22.55 -12.39
N PHE A 33 -14.56 23.39 -11.36
CA PHE A 33 -15.38 23.23 -10.15
C PHE A 33 -15.66 24.59 -9.47
N PRO A 34 -16.69 24.71 -8.60
CA PRO A 34 -17.06 25.99 -8.00
C PRO A 34 -16.25 26.35 -6.74
N CYS A 35 -15.75 27.59 -6.70
CA CYS A 35 -15.02 28.20 -5.59
C CYS A 35 -15.73 29.43 -5.01
N ASP A 36 -15.44 29.74 -3.74
CA ASP A 36 -16.04 30.83 -2.98
C ASP A 36 -15.54 32.22 -3.49
N PRO A 37 -16.45 33.13 -3.89
CA PRO A 37 -16.14 34.43 -4.47
C PRO A 37 -15.78 35.52 -3.45
N SER A 38 -15.79 35.20 -2.15
CA SER A 38 -15.52 36.19 -1.10
C SER A 38 -14.19 36.94 -1.30
N PRO A 39 -14.08 38.21 -0.87
CA PRO A 39 -12.87 39.01 -1.02
C PRO A 39 -11.69 38.39 -0.27
N ALA A 40 -10.46 38.70 -0.70
CA ALA A 40 -9.25 38.09 -0.14
C ALA A 40 -9.01 38.49 1.34
N TYR A 41 -9.54 39.64 1.74
CA TYR A 41 -9.43 40.18 3.10
C TYR A 41 -10.82 40.51 3.64
N ASN A 42 -11.01 40.27 4.93
CA ASN A 42 -12.18 40.71 5.68
C ASN A 42 -12.15 42.23 5.87
N PRO A 43 -13.28 42.88 6.22
CA PRO A 43 -13.32 44.32 6.48
C PRO A 43 -12.36 44.82 7.58
N ASP A 44 -11.93 43.92 8.47
CA ASP A 44 -10.97 44.21 9.55
C ASP A 44 -9.49 44.06 9.12
N GLY A 45 -9.23 43.77 7.84
CA GLY A 45 -7.90 43.61 7.26
C GLY A 45 -7.28 42.23 7.45
N THR A 46 -7.95 41.29 8.12
CA THR A 46 -7.48 39.89 8.23
C THR A 46 -7.73 39.11 6.94
N LYS A 47 -6.91 38.08 6.65
CA LYS A 47 -7.12 37.22 5.48
C LYS A 47 -8.45 36.46 5.61
N ASN A 48 -9.20 36.37 4.52
CA ASN A 48 -10.44 35.63 4.47
C ASN A 48 -10.19 34.16 4.13
N ASP A 49 -10.27 33.29 5.13
CA ASP A 49 -10.02 31.86 4.98
C ASP A 49 -11.01 31.11 4.09
N ARG A 50 -12.11 31.72 3.65
CA ARG A 50 -13.06 31.10 2.70
C ARG A 50 -12.73 31.46 1.26
N SER A 51 -12.16 32.63 1.01
CA SER A 51 -11.86 33.12 -0.34
C SER A 51 -11.07 32.09 -1.14
N LYS A 52 -11.46 31.88 -2.40
CA LYS A 52 -10.80 30.95 -3.34
C LYS A 52 -10.85 29.46 -2.95
N LYS A 53 -11.52 29.08 -1.85
CA LYS A 53 -11.69 27.67 -1.47
C LYS A 53 -12.85 27.03 -2.23
N PRO A 54 -12.82 25.71 -2.49
CA PRO A 54 -13.94 25.00 -3.09
C PRO A 54 -15.18 25.11 -2.19
N LEU A 55 -16.35 25.35 -2.78
CA LEU A 55 -17.58 25.49 -2.00
C LEU A 55 -17.95 24.17 -1.29
N SER A 56 -18.46 24.29 -0.06
CA SER A 56 -18.75 23.15 0.83
C SER A 56 -19.59 22.07 0.15
N GLY A 57 -19.14 20.82 0.25
CA GLY A 57 -19.71 19.66 -0.45
C GLY A 57 -19.12 19.39 -1.84
N THR A 58 -18.18 20.22 -2.31
CA THR A 58 -17.44 19.99 -3.56
C THR A 58 -16.11 19.30 -3.24
N SER A 59 -16.06 17.97 -3.42
CA SER A 59 -14.78 17.23 -3.38
C SER A 59 -14.01 17.47 -4.69
N TRP A 60 -13.41 18.65 -4.85
CA TRP A 60 -12.86 19.10 -6.14
C TRP A 60 -11.87 18.11 -6.78
N ARG A 61 -11.01 17.45 -6.00
CA ARG A 61 -10.05 16.45 -6.50
C ARG A 61 -10.74 15.30 -7.26
N SER A 62 -11.88 14.82 -6.76
CA SER A 62 -12.67 13.76 -7.41
C SER A 62 -13.79 14.29 -8.31
N GLY A 63 -14.27 15.50 -8.04
CA GLY A 63 -15.47 16.08 -8.64
C GLY A 63 -15.23 17.00 -9.82
N ALA A 64 -14.08 17.69 -9.90
CA ALA A 64 -13.76 18.60 -11.01
C ALA A 64 -13.90 17.87 -12.35
N THR A 65 -14.58 18.51 -13.28
CA THR A 65 -15.20 17.86 -14.44
C THR A 65 -15.25 18.78 -15.65
N SER A 66 -15.22 18.20 -16.84
CA SER A 66 -15.54 18.87 -18.10
C SER A 66 -16.97 18.55 -18.58
N HIS A 67 -17.79 17.93 -17.74
CA HIS A 67 -19.17 17.58 -18.07
C HIS A 67 -20.16 18.70 -17.76
N ARG A 68 -20.82 19.21 -18.81
CA ARG A 68 -21.83 20.27 -18.76
C ARG A 68 -22.85 20.14 -17.63
N ARG A 69 -23.44 18.95 -17.48
CA ARG A 69 -24.51 18.70 -16.50
C ARG A 69 -24.09 18.97 -15.05
N ASN A 70 -22.83 18.72 -14.70
CA ASN A 70 -22.34 18.95 -13.34
C ASN A 70 -22.13 20.45 -13.10
N ILE A 71 -21.63 21.17 -14.11
CA ILE A 71 -21.43 22.62 -14.07
C ILE A 71 -22.78 23.34 -13.94
N ASP A 72 -23.76 22.96 -14.76
CA ASP A 72 -25.12 23.50 -14.67
C ASP A 72 -25.72 23.30 -13.25
N ASN A 73 -25.55 22.12 -12.67
CA ASN A 73 -26.04 21.82 -11.33
C ASN A 73 -25.34 22.62 -10.24
N TRP A 74 -24.02 22.82 -10.35
CA TRP A 74 -23.24 23.59 -9.39
C TRP A 74 -23.57 25.08 -9.44
N TRP A 75 -23.61 25.69 -10.62
CA TRP A 75 -23.95 27.11 -10.75
C TRP A 75 -25.44 27.39 -10.56
N ARG A 76 -26.31 26.39 -10.69
CA ARG A 76 -27.70 26.51 -10.18
C ARG A 76 -27.75 26.58 -8.65
N ARG A 77 -26.84 25.89 -7.96
CA ARG A 77 -26.75 25.87 -6.49
C ARG A 77 -26.00 27.09 -5.95
N TRP A 78 -24.99 27.56 -6.68
CA TRP A 78 -24.13 28.68 -6.32
C TRP A 78 -23.89 29.59 -7.53
N PRO A 79 -24.83 30.50 -7.83
CA PRO A 79 -24.80 31.32 -9.05
C PRO A 79 -23.54 32.20 -9.18
N ASP A 80 -23.01 32.66 -8.05
CA ASP A 80 -21.88 33.61 -8.02
C ASP A 80 -20.52 32.91 -7.89
N ALA A 81 -20.48 31.57 -7.81
CA ALA A 81 -19.25 30.82 -7.60
C ALA A 81 -18.21 31.09 -8.69
N MET A 82 -16.95 31.29 -8.30
CA MET A 82 -15.85 31.40 -9.26
C MET A 82 -15.47 30.03 -9.81
N PRO A 83 -15.15 29.90 -11.12
CA PRO A 83 -14.60 28.67 -11.66
C PRO A 83 -13.16 28.45 -11.18
N GLY A 84 -12.92 27.36 -10.46
CA GLY A 84 -11.59 26.81 -10.22
C GLY A 84 -11.22 25.77 -11.28
N ILE A 85 -9.96 25.75 -11.72
CA ILE A 85 -9.41 24.82 -12.71
C ILE A 85 -8.52 23.79 -12.00
N ASP A 86 -8.82 22.51 -12.19
CA ASP A 86 -7.96 21.40 -11.74
C ASP A 86 -6.78 21.25 -12.70
N LEU A 87 -5.61 21.72 -12.28
CA LEU A 87 -4.43 21.82 -13.13
C LEU A 87 -3.92 20.46 -13.60
N GLY A 88 -4.02 19.43 -12.76
CA GLY A 88 -3.59 18.08 -13.12
C GLY A 88 -4.47 17.45 -14.21
N LYS A 89 -5.80 17.59 -14.09
CA LYS A 89 -6.73 17.08 -15.12
C LYS A 89 -6.72 17.90 -16.40
N SER A 90 -6.36 19.18 -16.30
CA SER A 90 -6.22 20.10 -17.42
C SER A 90 -4.82 20.09 -18.05
N SER A 91 -3.88 19.28 -17.54
CA SER A 91 -2.47 19.21 -17.99
C SER A 91 -1.74 20.56 -17.97
N LEU A 92 -2.11 21.42 -17.03
CA LEU A 92 -1.53 22.75 -16.83
C LEU A 92 -0.58 22.77 -15.63
N LEU A 93 0.33 23.74 -15.64
CA LEU A 93 1.13 24.18 -14.51
C LEU A 93 1.09 25.70 -14.49
N VAL A 94 0.98 26.27 -13.30
CA VAL A 94 0.92 27.71 -13.09
C VAL A 94 2.07 28.14 -12.19
N VAL A 95 2.78 29.16 -12.64
CA VAL A 95 3.73 29.92 -11.83
C VAL A 95 2.96 31.09 -11.23
N ASP A 96 2.80 31.07 -9.92
CA ASP A 96 2.00 32.01 -9.13
C ASP A 96 2.92 33.08 -8.52
N LEU A 97 2.91 34.27 -9.11
CA LEU A 97 3.77 35.39 -8.80
C LEU A 97 3.07 36.28 -7.76
N ASP A 98 3.28 35.97 -6.48
CA ASP A 98 2.73 36.71 -5.36
C ASP A 98 3.52 38.01 -5.09
N GLU A 99 2.95 38.92 -4.30
CA GLU A 99 3.66 40.03 -3.66
C GLU A 99 3.69 39.81 -2.14
N GLU A 100 4.88 39.85 -1.55
CA GLU A 100 5.09 39.61 -0.12
C GLU A 100 6.09 40.62 0.44
N ASP A 101 5.69 41.34 1.51
CA ASP A 101 6.50 42.36 2.19
C ASP A 101 7.15 43.43 1.26
N GLY A 102 6.47 43.79 0.17
CA GLY A 102 6.94 44.75 -0.83
C GLY A 102 7.93 44.18 -1.85
N VAL A 103 8.19 42.87 -1.81
CA VAL A 103 8.92 42.13 -2.85
C VAL A 103 7.91 41.55 -3.83
N ARG A 104 8.06 41.89 -5.12
CA ARG A 104 7.17 41.43 -6.20
C ARG A 104 7.74 40.19 -6.86
N GLY A 105 7.01 39.09 -6.85
CA GLY A 105 7.41 37.84 -7.53
C GLY A 105 7.63 38.06 -9.03
N GLN A 106 6.91 39.03 -9.62
CA GLN A 106 7.10 39.50 -10.99
C GLN A 106 8.54 39.95 -11.27
N ASP A 107 9.14 40.74 -10.38
CA ASP A 107 10.49 41.29 -10.61
C ASP A 107 11.55 40.18 -10.62
N TYR A 108 11.31 39.11 -9.85
CA TYR A 108 12.18 37.93 -9.81
C TYR A 108 11.96 37.04 -11.04
N TRP A 109 10.70 36.85 -11.43
CA TRP A 109 10.32 36.12 -12.65
C TRP A 109 10.91 36.75 -13.90
N ASP A 110 10.83 38.08 -14.04
CA ASP A 110 11.38 38.82 -15.19
C ASP A 110 12.89 38.64 -15.32
N ARG A 111 13.62 38.57 -14.19
CA ARG A 111 15.06 38.29 -14.18
C ARG A 111 15.37 36.87 -14.65
N ILE A 112 14.70 35.86 -14.08
CA ILE A 112 14.90 34.46 -14.50
C ILE A 112 14.59 34.30 -15.99
N VAL A 113 13.47 34.87 -16.43
CA VAL A 113 13.05 34.78 -17.83
C VAL A 113 14.06 35.48 -18.75
N ALA A 114 14.54 36.67 -18.39
CA ALA A 114 15.57 37.38 -19.17
C ALA A 114 16.90 36.62 -19.23
N GLU A 115 17.34 36.03 -18.12
CA GLU A 115 18.56 35.23 -18.03
C GLU A 115 18.49 33.94 -18.87
N ASN A 116 17.29 33.41 -19.08
CA ASN A 116 17.05 32.15 -19.81
C ASN A 116 16.49 32.35 -21.23
N GLY A 117 16.57 33.56 -21.79
CA GLY A 117 16.27 33.81 -23.20
C GLY A 117 14.83 34.19 -23.54
N GLY A 118 14.00 34.50 -22.53
CA GLY A 118 12.62 34.93 -22.70
C GLY A 118 11.60 33.80 -22.54
N CYS A 119 10.34 34.19 -22.29
CA CYS A 119 9.23 33.27 -22.13
C CYS A 119 7.93 33.99 -22.51
N ASP A 120 7.30 33.56 -23.60
CA ASP A 120 6.00 34.06 -24.05
C ASP A 120 4.92 33.06 -23.65
N ALA A 121 4.18 33.38 -22.60
CA ALA A 121 3.15 32.52 -22.03
C ALA A 121 1.94 33.35 -21.56
N PRO A 122 0.71 32.84 -21.71
CA PRO A 122 -0.48 33.54 -21.25
C PRO A 122 -0.44 33.71 -19.73
N TYR A 123 -0.95 34.84 -19.26
CA TYR A 123 -0.99 35.17 -17.84
C TYR A 123 -2.31 35.81 -17.45
N ALA A 124 -2.61 35.78 -16.15
CA ALA A 124 -3.73 36.49 -15.56
C ALA A 124 -3.29 37.24 -14.29
N ASP A 125 -3.57 38.54 -14.24
CA ASP A 125 -3.38 39.36 -13.07
C ASP A 125 -4.49 39.07 -12.05
N THR A 126 -4.11 38.85 -10.80
CA THR A 126 -5.04 38.52 -9.72
C THR A 126 -5.57 39.81 -9.07
N PRO A 127 -6.80 39.81 -8.55
CA PRO A 127 -7.33 41.00 -7.87
C PRO A 127 -6.60 41.35 -6.56
N SER A 128 -5.69 40.49 -6.10
CA SER A 128 -4.84 40.71 -4.93
C SER A 128 -3.45 41.27 -5.27
N GLY A 129 -3.17 41.57 -6.54
CA GLY A 129 -1.91 42.19 -6.98
C GLY A 129 -0.81 41.23 -7.46
N GLY A 130 -1.00 39.91 -7.33
CA GLY A 130 -0.12 38.89 -7.91
C GLY A 130 -0.50 38.51 -9.35
N ARG A 131 0.25 37.60 -9.99
CA ARG A 131 0.02 37.15 -11.37
C ARG A 131 0.19 35.64 -11.53
N HIS A 132 -0.72 34.99 -12.25
CA HIS A 132 -0.59 33.60 -12.66
C HIS A 132 -0.04 33.51 -14.08
N VAL A 133 1.07 32.79 -14.32
CA VAL A 133 1.61 32.50 -15.66
C VAL A 133 1.41 31.01 -15.98
N TYR A 134 0.81 30.70 -17.13
CA TYR A 134 0.31 29.36 -17.45
C TYR A 134 1.20 28.62 -18.46
N PHE A 135 1.46 27.35 -18.17
CA PHE A 135 2.21 26.43 -19.02
C PHE A 135 1.50 25.08 -19.14
N ARG A 136 1.77 24.35 -20.21
CA ARG A 136 1.50 22.92 -20.30
C ARG A 136 2.69 22.12 -19.77
N GLN A 137 2.42 21.02 -19.09
CA GLN A 137 3.49 20.12 -18.66
C GLN A 137 3.98 19.25 -19.84
N PRO A 138 5.30 19.04 -20.00
CA PRO A 138 5.85 18.10 -20.99
C PRO A 138 5.30 16.68 -20.82
N ASP A 139 5.17 15.95 -21.92
CA ASP A 139 4.66 14.57 -21.90
C ASP A 139 5.45 13.67 -20.93
N GLY A 140 4.75 13.07 -19.97
CA GLY A 140 5.34 12.19 -18.95
C GLY A 140 5.86 12.89 -17.71
N LEU A 141 5.92 14.23 -17.67
CA LEU A 141 6.18 15.00 -16.46
C LEU A 141 4.85 15.32 -15.75
N ASN A 142 4.77 15.02 -14.46
CA ASN A 142 3.62 15.35 -13.60
C ASN A 142 4.09 16.13 -12.38
N HIS A 143 4.62 17.34 -12.60
CA HIS A 143 5.12 18.21 -11.55
C HIS A 143 3.97 18.70 -10.66
N GLY A 144 4.17 18.59 -9.33
CA GLY A 144 3.19 19.01 -8.32
C GLY A 144 3.36 20.47 -7.91
N ASN A 145 3.07 20.79 -6.66
CA ASN A 145 3.22 22.16 -6.13
C ASN A 145 4.63 22.47 -5.59
N GLY A 146 5.64 21.68 -5.98
CA GLY A 146 7.01 21.82 -5.49
C GLY A 146 7.70 23.04 -6.10
N ARG A 147 8.37 23.86 -5.28
CA ARG A 147 9.08 25.07 -5.71
C ARG A 147 10.47 24.79 -6.32
N GLY A 148 10.91 23.53 -6.35
CA GLY A 148 12.21 23.12 -6.91
C GLY A 148 13.37 23.89 -6.28
N ASN A 149 14.23 24.47 -7.11
CA ASN A 149 15.37 25.30 -6.71
C ASN A 149 15.07 26.79 -6.60
N LEU A 150 13.80 27.21 -6.61
CA LEU A 150 13.47 28.62 -6.35
C LEU A 150 13.92 28.99 -4.92
N PRO A 151 14.45 30.22 -4.71
CA PRO A 151 14.84 30.67 -3.37
C PRO A 151 13.69 30.66 -2.35
N PRO A 152 13.99 30.85 -1.06
CA PRO A 152 12.97 30.98 -0.02
C PRO A 152 11.89 32.00 -0.39
N LYS A 153 10.63 31.73 -0.02
CA LYS A 153 9.46 32.50 -0.47
C LYS A 153 9.54 34.00 -0.16
N LYS A 154 10.14 34.36 0.98
CA LYS A 154 10.39 35.76 1.38
C LYS A 154 11.27 36.56 0.42
N GLU A 155 12.18 35.89 -0.29
CA GLU A 155 13.11 36.52 -1.23
C GLU A 155 12.63 36.37 -2.68
N CYS A 156 11.88 35.30 -2.94
CA CYS A 156 11.30 34.98 -4.22
C CYS A 156 9.85 34.55 -3.98
N PRO A 157 8.87 35.49 -3.94
CA PRO A 157 7.47 35.17 -3.69
C PRO A 157 6.82 34.60 -4.96
N ILE A 158 7.35 33.47 -5.42
CA ILE A 158 6.87 32.65 -6.52
C ILE A 158 6.48 31.29 -5.95
N ASP A 159 5.24 30.90 -6.15
CA ASP A 159 4.73 29.56 -5.89
C ASP A 159 4.51 28.79 -7.20
N ILE A 160 4.54 27.46 -7.11
CA ILE A 160 4.27 26.58 -8.23
C ILE A 160 2.99 25.80 -7.94
N ARG A 161 2.06 25.82 -8.89
CA ARG A 161 0.80 25.08 -8.83
C ARG A 161 0.75 24.11 -10.00
N GLY A 162 0.71 22.81 -9.70
CA GLY A 162 0.73 21.76 -10.71
C GLY A 162 -0.25 20.65 -10.36
N THR A 163 0.13 19.41 -10.66
CA THR A 163 -0.69 18.23 -10.35
C THR A 163 -1.01 18.15 -8.87
N GLY A 164 -2.30 18.07 -8.52
CA GLY A 164 -2.77 18.09 -7.14
C GLY A 164 -2.97 19.50 -6.55
N GLY A 165 -2.78 20.55 -7.34
CA GLY A 165 -3.20 21.93 -7.08
C GLY A 165 -4.32 22.39 -8.01
N TYR A 166 -4.84 23.59 -7.77
CA TYR A 166 -5.83 24.26 -8.60
C TYR A 166 -5.58 25.77 -8.55
N VAL A 167 -6.15 26.51 -9.51
CA VAL A 167 -6.20 27.98 -9.52
C VAL A 167 -7.60 28.45 -9.85
N ILE A 168 -7.92 29.71 -9.53
CA ILE A 168 -9.12 30.37 -10.06
C ILE A 168 -8.86 30.77 -11.52
N ALA A 169 -9.85 30.56 -12.37
CA ALA A 169 -9.72 30.78 -13.80
C ALA A 169 -9.50 32.25 -14.16
N PRO A 170 -8.75 32.55 -15.24
CA PRO A 170 -8.74 33.87 -15.86
C PRO A 170 -10.15 34.30 -16.26
N GLY A 171 -10.45 35.59 -16.10
CA GLY A 171 -11.77 36.19 -16.32
C GLY A 171 -12.76 36.00 -15.17
N ALA A 172 -12.42 35.26 -14.10
CA ALA A 172 -13.33 35.04 -12.98
C ALA A 172 -13.52 36.31 -12.14
N HIS A 173 -14.77 36.56 -11.74
CA HIS A 173 -15.18 37.66 -10.89
C HIS A 173 -15.19 37.23 -9.43
N ARG A 174 -14.36 37.90 -8.63
CA ARG A 174 -14.36 37.86 -7.17
C ARG A 174 -15.04 39.13 -6.65
N ASP A 175 -15.55 39.10 -5.43
CA ASP A 175 -16.31 40.23 -4.86
C ASP A 175 -15.50 41.55 -4.79
N ASP A 176 -14.17 41.48 -4.80
CA ASP A 176 -13.22 42.61 -4.74
C ASP A 176 -12.45 42.85 -6.05
N GLY A 177 -12.73 42.11 -7.14
CA GLY A 177 -12.12 42.35 -8.45
C GLY A 177 -12.07 41.12 -9.37
N ILE A 178 -11.39 41.25 -10.50
CA ILE A 178 -11.39 40.24 -11.57
C ILE A 178 -9.98 39.62 -11.71
N TYR A 179 -9.91 38.34 -12.07
CA TYR A 179 -8.68 37.74 -12.56
C TYR A 179 -8.47 38.16 -14.02
N GLU A 180 -7.74 39.25 -14.26
CA GLU A 180 -7.66 39.89 -15.57
C GLU A 180 -6.68 39.16 -16.51
N PRO A 181 -7.13 38.54 -17.62
CA PRO A 181 -6.23 37.94 -18.60
C PRO A 181 -5.40 39.02 -19.29
N GLY A 182 -4.09 38.78 -19.47
CA GLY A 182 -3.16 39.79 -20.01
C GLY A 182 -3.48 40.28 -21.43
N ASP A 183 -4.07 39.43 -22.25
CA ASP A 183 -4.51 39.71 -23.62
C ASP A 183 -6.03 39.98 -23.72
N GLY A 184 -6.72 39.98 -22.58
CA GLY A 184 -8.17 40.15 -22.49
C GLY A 184 -9.00 38.91 -22.85
N ASP A 185 -8.37 37.79 -23.23
CA ASP A 185 -9.06 36.53 -23.52
C ASP A 185 -8.86 35.51 -22.38
N PRO A 186 -9.90 35.16 -21.61
CA PRO A 186 -9.78 34.18 -20.53
C PRO A 186 -9.45 32.76 -21.00
N LEU A 187 -9.61 32.47 -22.30
CA LEU A 187 -9.30 31.16 -22.89
C LEU A 187 -7.89 31.08 -23.50
N SER A 188 -7.10 32.16 -23.48
CA SER A 188 -5.71 32.15 -23.99
C SER A 188 -4.81 31.14 -23.29
N ILE A 189 -5.16 30.74 -22.06
CA ILE A 189 -4.51 29.63 -21.33
C ILE A 189 -4.58 28.29 -22.06
N LEU A 190 -5.51 28.11 -23.00
CA LEU A 190 -5.55 26.93 -23.85
C LEU A 190 -4.33 26.85 -24.74
N ASP A 191 -3.79 27.98 -25.18
CA ASP A 191 -2.60 28.07 -26.04
C ASP A 191 -1.31 28.18 -25.22
N ALA A 192 -1.36 27.91 -23.91
CA ALA A 192 -0.19 27.89 -23.05
C ALA A 192 0.92 27.00 -23.63
N PRO A 193 2.16 27.51 -23.75
CA PRO A 193 3.26 26.74 -24.29
C PRO A 193 3.62 25.59 -23.34
N VAL A 194 4.26 24.56 -23.87
CA VAL A 194 4.92 23.56 -23.01
C VAL A 194 6.01 24.27 -22.21
N MET A 195 6.15 23.92 -20.92
CA MET A 195 7.20 24.48 -20.07
C MET A 195 8.56 24.42 -20.77
N PRO A 196 9.31 25.53 -20.83
CA PRO A 196 10.64 25.53 -21.41
C PRO A 196 11.62 24.69 -20.57
N ASP A 197 12.64 24.13 -21.22
CA ASP A 197 13.60 23.20 -20.58
C ASP A 197 14.25 23.79 -19.33
N TRP A 198 14.60 25.09 -19.34
CA TRP A 198 15.18 25.77 -18.18
C TRP A 198 14.23 25.80 -16.98
N LEU A 199 12.92 25.92 -17.21
CA LEU A 199 11.92 25.91 -16.15
C LEU A 199 11.74 24.49 -15.60
N VAL A 200 11.78 23.48 -16.47
CA VAL A 200 11.79 22.07 -16.06
C VAL A 200 13.01 21.79 -15.19
N GLU A 201 14.21 22.20 -15.60
CA GLU A 201 15.43 22.03 -14.81
C GLU A 201 15.37 22.76 -13.47
N LEU A 202 14.93 24.02 -13.46
CA LEU A 202 14.80 24.82 -12.25
C LEU A 202 13.86 24.15 -11.22
N LEU A 203 12.79 23.53 -11.70
CA LEU A 203 11.78 22.89 -10.85
C LEU A 203 12.14 21.46 -10.43
N THR A 204 13.02 20.76 -11.15
CA THR A 204 13.29 19.32 -10.94
C THR A 204 14.70 19.00 -10.46
N LYS A 205 15.69 19.86 -10.69
CA LYS A 205 17.08 19.66 -10.24
C LYS A 205 17.14 19.85 -8.72
N ARG A 206 17.94 19.09 -7.98
CA ARG A 206 18.15 19.32 -6.53
C ARG A 206 19.26 20.35 -6.31
N PRO A 207 19.23 21.16 -5.22
CA PRO A 207 20.33 22.08 -4.92
C PRO A 207 21.58 21.28 -4.55
N GLU A 208 22.71 21.60 -5.19
CA GLU A 208 24.03 21.21 -4.68
C GLU A 208 24.31 22.05 -3.42
N GLY A 209 24.47 21.33 -2.29
CA GLY A 209 24.90 21.78 -0.96
C GLY A 209 25.07 23.28 -0.70
N ILE A 210 24.12 23.86 0.04
CA ILE A 210 24.40 25.03 0.89
C ILE A 210 24.94 24.50 2.22
N THR A 211 26.27 24.49 2.34
CA THR A 211 26.96 24.39 3.63
C THR A 211 26.71 25.67 4.42
N HIS A 212 25.83 25.64 5.42
CA HIS A 212 25.84 26.65 6.47
C HIS A 212 27.08 26.45 7.34
N GLN A 213 27.98 27.44 7.34
CA GLN A 213 29.03 27.53 8.35
C GLN A 213 28.39 27.81 9.72
N PRO A 214 28.63 26.98 10.76
CA PRO A 214 28.26 27.33 12.12
C PRO A 214 29.25 28.40 12.63
N GLN A 215 28.71 29.56 13.02
CA GLN A 215 29.46 30.49 13.87
C GLN A 215 29.72 29.82 15.23
N SER A 216 30.97 29.94 15.66
CA SER A 216 31.56 29.26 16.81
C SER A 216 30.92 29.64 18.15
N CYS A 217 30.51 28.63 18.92
CA CYS A 217 30.58 28.65 20.39
C CYS A 217 31.45 27.48 20.83
N ALA A 218 32.56 27.76 21.49
CA ALA A 218 33.56 26.79 21.90
C ALA A 218 33.09 25.97 23.11
N VAL A 219 33.17 24.64 23.00
CA VAL A 219 33.12 23.68 24.13
C VAL A 219 34.19 22.60 23.88
N PRO A 220 34.92 22.11 24.90
CA PRO A 220 36.12 21.31 24.71
C PRO A 220 35.82 19.91 24.15
N VAL A 221 36.69 19.44 23.25
CA VAL A 221 36.65 18.10 22.65
C VAL A 221 36.96 17.03 23.70
N VAL A 222 36.03 16.07 23.86
CA VAL A 222 36.33 14.73 24.40
C VAL A 222 36.00 13.72 23.30
N SER A 223 36.98 12.87 22.98
CA SER A 223 36.97 11.88 21.91
C SER A 223 36.22 10.62 22.35
N GLY A 224 35.15 10.26 21.63
CA GLY A 224 34.40 9.01 21.79
C GLY A 224 33.51 8.77 20.58
N GLY A 225 33.64 7.61 19.93
CA GLY A 225 33.01 7.28 18.65
C GLY A 225 31.48 7.26 18.73
N GLN A 226 30.83 7.88 17.75
CA GLN A 226 29.38 7.99 17.64
C GLN A 226 28.75 6.68 17.14
N GLN A 227 27.71 6.28 17.84
CA GLN A 227 26.90 5.07 17.71
C GLN A 227 25.48 5.56 17.34
N GLU A 228 24.93 5.16 16.19
CA GLU A 228 23.56 5.53 15.79
C GLU A 228 22.56 4.54 16.43
N ILE A 229 21.62 5.07 17.22
CA ILE A 229 20.64 4.29 17.99
C ILE A 229 19.24 4.55 17.42
N GLY A 230 18.52 3.48 17.10
CA GLY A 230 17.12 3.49 16.65
C GLY A 230 16.12 3.82 17.77
N PHE A 231 14.98 4.38 17.37
CA PHE A 231 13.97 5.06 18.20
C PHE A 231 13.09 4.16 19.12
N GLU A 232 13.54 2.97 19.55
CA GLU A 232 12.76 2.07 20.43
C GLU A 232 13.42 1.69 21.76
N SER A 233 14.50 2.37 22.19
CA SER A 233 15.07 2.16 23.53
C SER A 233 14.22 2.82 24.65
N PRO A 234 14.03 2.15 25.83
CA PRO A 234 13.38 2.73 27.01
C PRO A 234 13.97 4.09 27.43
N PHE A 235 15.26 4.31 27.16
CA PHE A 235 15.96 5.55 27.47
C PHE A 235 15.33 6.78 26.82
N PHE A 236 15.17 6.81 25.49
CA PHE A 236 14.65 7.99 24.79
C PHE A 236 13.20 8.27 25.18
N ARG A 237 12.41 7.22 25.46
CA ARG A 237 11.05 7.35 25.97
C ARG A 237 11.03 8.00 27.36
N ASN A 238 11.89 7.55 28.27
CA ASN A 238 11.98 8.05 29.63
C ASN A 238 12.50 9.50 29.67
N VAL A 239 13.52 9.82 28.87
CA VAL A 239 14.05 11.19 28.71
C VAL A 239 12.96 12.13 28.21
N ASN A 240 12.22 11.75 27.16
CA ASN A 240 11.12 12.56 26.65
C ASN A 240 10.00 12.75 27.68
N SER A 241 9.63 11.70 28.42
CA SER A 241 8.59 11.77 29.44
C SER A 241 8.96 12.73 30.59
N ILE A 242 10.20 12.66 31.08
CA ILE A 242 10.67 13.51 32.17
C ILE A 242 10.87 14.95 31.69
N ALA A 243 11.34 15.16 30.46
CA ALA A 243 11.50 16.49 29.87
C ALA A 243 10.16 17.26 29.76
N LEU A 244 9.05 16.57 29.46
CA LEU A 244 7.72 17.18 29.44
C LEU A 244 7.24 17.62 30.84
N GLN A 245 7.71 16.97 31.91
CA GLN A 245 7.37 17.35 33.28
C GLN A 245 8.21 18.53 33.80
N LYS A 246 9.37 18.80 33.17
CA LYS A 246 10.36 19.80 33.59
C LYS A 246 10.62 20.87 32.52
N LEU A 247 9.60 21.30 31.77
CA LEU A 247 9.72 22.29 30.68
C LEU A 247 10.45 23.58 31.10
N SER A 248 10.20 24.07 32.32
CA SER A 248 10.81 25.31 32.80
C SER A 248 12.32 25.27 32.98
N VAL A 249 12.93 24.08 32.98
CA VAL A 249 14.38 23.88 33.20
C VAL A 249 15.15 23.94 31.88
N TRP A 250 14.60 23.38 30.79
CA TRP A 250 15.31 23.22 29.52
C TRP A 250 14.78 24.12 28.40
N VAL A 251 13.48 24.43 28.36
CA VAL A 251 12.88 25.25 27.29
C VAL A 251 13.51 26.65 27.23
N PRO A 252 13.78 27.36 28.35
CA PRO A 252 14.47 28.65 28.31
C PRO A 252 15.93 28.59 27.85
N GLN A 253 16.57 27.42 27.86
CA GLN A 253 17.95 27.28 27.39
C GLN A 253 18.03 27.22 25.86
N ILE A 254 16.99 26.68 25.21
CA ILE A 254 16.86 26.67 23.74
C ILE A 254 16.15 27.92 23.24
N PHE A 255 15.15 28.40 24.00
CA PHE A 255 14.36 29.58 23.67
C PHE A 255 14.40 30.60 24.82
N PRO A 256 15.48 31.39 24.96
CA PRO A 256 15.67 32.34 26.07
C PRO A 256 14.57 33.41 26.21
N GLN A 257 13.84 33.68 25.12
CA GLN A 257 12.77 34.67 25.09
C GLN A 257 11.38 34.06 25.38
N SER A 258 11.29 32.74 25.55
CA SER A 258 10.04 32.04 25.84
C SER A 258 9.61 32.23 27.30
N LYS A 259 8.30 32.44 27.52
CA LYS A 259 7.71 32.57 28.87
C LYS A 259 6.57 31.55 29.02
N PRO A 260 6.41 30.94 30.20
CA PRO A 260 5.30 30.02 30.44
C PRO A 260 3.96 30.76 30.43
N GLN A 261 2.93 30.14 29.87
CA GLN A 261 1.56 30.66 29.91
C GLN A 261 0.98 30.50 31.33
N PRO A 262 0.39 31.57 31.92
CA PRO A 262 -0.25 31.49 33.22
C PRO A 262 -1.39 30.47 33.23
N GLY A 263 -1.38 29.52 34.18
CA GLY A 263 -2.46 28.55 34.40
C GLY A 263 -2.34 27.21 33.67
N THR A 264 -1.55 27.09 32.60
CA THR A 264 -1.36 25.83 31.85
C THR A 264 0.05 25.27 31.92
N GLY A 265 1.05 26.09 32.27
CA GLY A 265 2.46 25.67 32.32
C GLY A 265 3.08 25.38 30.94
N ALA A 266 2.35 25.64 29.86
CA ALA A 266 2.81 25.46 28.50
C ALA A 266 3.67 26.65 28.04
N TYR A 267 4.70 26.35 27.24
CA TYR A 267 5.50 27.36 26.53
C TYR A 267 5.01 27.44 25.10
N ARG A 268 4.72 28.66 24.62
CA ARG A 268 4.51 28.90 23.19
C ARG A 268 5.69 29.68 22.64
N VAL A 269 6.26 29.15 21.56
CA VAL A 269 7.36 29.77 20.84
C VAL A 269 6.84 30.13 19.47
N SER A 270 6.79 31.43 19.19
CA SER A 270 6.21 31.88 17.93
C SER A 270 7.08 31.50 16.76
N SER A 271 6.47 31.27 15.60
CA SER A 271 7.22 30.94 14.38
C SER A 271 8.28 32.00 14.05
N ARG A 272 8.02 33.27 14.39
CA ARG A 272 9.01 34.36 14.31
C ARG A 272 10.25 34.12 15.18
N LEU A 273 10.09 33.58 16.39
CA LEU A 273 11.21 33.23 17.28
C LEU A 273 11.96 31.96 16.83
N LEU A 274 11.30 31.10 16.06
CA LEU A 274 11.89 29.91 15.45
C LEU A 274 12.58 30.19 14.11
N GLY A 275 12.61 31.46 13.66
CA GLY A 275 13.25 31.85 12.40
C GLY A 275 12.49 31.38 11.15
N ARG A 276 11.20 31.06 11.27
CA ARG A 276 10.36 30.51 10.20
C ARG A 276 9.08 31.32 10.00
N ASP A 277 8.42 31.12 8.87
CA ASP A 277 7.26 31.90 8.46
C ASP A 277 5.98 31.07 8.38
N LEU A 278 5.57 30.54 9.54
CA LEU A 278 4.36 29.72 9.68
C LEU A 278 3.34 30.44 10.55
N GLN A 279 2.06 30.28 10.24
CA GLN A 279 0.97 30.98 10.92
C GLN A 279 0.79 30.53 12.38
N GLU A 280 1.07 29.26 12.67
CA GLU A 280 0.86 28.68 14.00
C GLU A 280 2.19 28.45 14.75
N ASP A 281 2.10 28.54 16.08
CA ASP A 281 3.24 28.50 16.99
C ASP A 281 3.63 27.07 17.37
N LEU A 282 4.89 26.88 17.79
CA LEU A 282 5.27 25.67 18.51
C LEU A 282 4.73 25.74 19.94
N SER A 283 3.95 24.73 20.33
CA SER A 283 3.41 24.60 21.68
C SER A 283 4.08 23.45 22.41
N LEU A 284 4.78 23.75 23.51
CA LEU A 284 5.37 22.77 24.41
C LEU A 284 4.55 22.73 25.70
N ALA A 285 3.75 21.68 25.88
CA ALA A 285 2.91 21.50 27.06
C ALA A 285 3.29 20.20 27.80
N PRO A 286 2.99 20.09 29.11
CA PRO A 286 3.24 18.83 29.85
C PRO A 286 2.50 17.62 29.29
N THR A 287 1.40 17.85 28.55
CA THR A 287 0.60 16.82 27.88
C THR A 287 1.12 16.43 26.49
N GLY A 288 2.14 17.12 25.97
CA GLY A 288 2.75 16.86 24.67
C GLY A 288 3.24 18.12 23.95
N ILE A 289 4.12 17.92 22.97
CA ILE A 289 4.63 19.00 22.12
C ILE A 289 4.00 18.87 20.74
N VAL A 290 3.43 19.97 20.27
CA VAL A 290 2.82 20.06 18.94
C VAL A 290 3.35 21.32 18.27
N ASP A 291 3.96 21.09 17.12
CA ASP A 291 4.32 22.10 16.15
C ASP A 291 3.15 22.29 15.20
N PHE A 292 2.29 23.23 15.56
CA PHE A 292 1.08 23.53 14.82
C PHE A 292 1.37 24.11 13.43
N GLY A 293 2.48 24.84 13.29
CA GLY A 293 2.90 25.41 12.01
C GLY A 293 3.18 24.35 10.94
N VAL A 294 3.81 23.23 11.31
CA VAL A 294 4.09 22.13 10.36
C VAL A 294 2.95 21.10 10.27
N HIS A 295 2.12 20.98 11.31
CA HIS A 295 0.86 20.23 11.23
C HIS A 295 0.01 20.72 10.05
N ASP A 296 -0.13 22.04 9.92
CA ASP A 296 -0.94 22.67 8.88
C ASP A 296 -0.35 22.52 7.46
N MET A 297 0.93 22.17 7.38
CA MET A 297 1.60 21.82 6.12
C MET A 297 1.43 20.35 5.74
N GLY A 298 0.66 19.58 6.53
CA GLY A 298 0.41 18.16 6.27
C GLY A 298 1.53 17.24 6.77
N ASP A 299 2.24 17.64 7.83
CA ASP A 299 3.23 16.77 8.49
C ASP A 299 2.60 15.40 8.80
N PRO A 300 3.17 14.27 8.32
CA PRO A 300 2.63 12.93 8.55
C PRO A 300 2.54 12.56 10.04
N ARG A 301 3.26 13.26 10.93
CA ARG A 301 3.15 13.11 12.39
C ARG A 301 2.07 13.97 13.04
N GLY A 302 1.34 14.76 12.24
CA GLY A 302 0.36 15.73 12.72
C GLY A 302 1.00 16.80 13.61
N GLY A 303 2.19 17.29 13.26
CA GLY A 303 2.94 18.30 14.03
C GLY A 303 3.49 17.81 15.36
N LYS A 304 3.23 16.56 15.76
CA LYS A 304 3.72 16.03 17.04
C LYS A 304 5.24 15.97 17.03
N ARG A 305 5.85 16.45 18.12
CA ARG A 305 7.29 16.38 18.36
C ARG A 305 7.55 15.81 19.76
N THR A 306 8.72 15.24 19.93
CA THR A 306 9.26 14.87 21.24
C THR A 306 10.20 15.97 21.75
N ALA A 307 10.57 15.95 23.04
CA ALA A 307 11.52 16.92 23.58
C ALA A 307 12.90 16.77 22.90
N ILE A 308 13.29 15.54 22.58
CA ILE A 308 14.49 15.21 21.81
C ILE A 308 14.43 15.81 20.41
N ASP A 309 13.29 15.72 19.71
CA ASP A 309 13.13 16.38 18.39
C ASP A 309 13.34 17.89 18.50
N ILE A 310 12.81 18.55 19.54
CA ILE A 310 13.02 20.00 19.74
C ILE A 310 14.49 20.36 19.97
N VAL A 311 15.24 19.51 20.66
CA VAL A 311 16.67 19.73 20.93
C VAL A 311 17.51 19.48 19.67
N MET A 312 17.12 18.56 18.81
CA MET A 312 17.75 18.39 17.50
C MET A 312 17.43 19.56 16.57
N ASP A 313 16.16 19.93 16.46
CA ASP A 313 15.68 20.94 15.52
C ASP A 313 16.17 22.36 15.90
N TYR A 314 16.26 22.67 17.20
CA TYR A 314 16.53 24.03 17.69
C TYR A 314 17.66 24.12 18.74
N GLY A 315 18.08 23.01 19.34
CA GLY A 315 19.14 22.98 20.36
C GLY A 315 20.54 22.71 19.82
N GLY A 316 20.69 22.48 18.50
CA GLY A 316 21.98 22.29 17.83
C GLY A 316 22.62 20.91 18.03
N ALA A 317 21.87 19.94 18.54
CA ALA A 317 22.32 18.55 18.63
C ALA A 317 22.33 17.88 17.25
N GLY A 318 23.44 17.26 16.88
CA GLY A 318 23.61 16.64 15.55
C GLY A 318 22.86 15.32 15.36
N ASP A 319 22.43 14.67 16.44
CA ASP A 319 21.70 13.40 16.43
C ASP A 319 20.85 13.24 17.71
N ALA A 320 19.98 12.21 17.73
CA ALA A 320 19.05 11.97 18.84
C ALA A 320 19.76 11.61 20.15
N VAL A 321 20.94 10.99 20.07
CA VAL A 321 21.76 10.61 21.22
C VAL A 321 22.34 11.84 21.91
N ALA A 322 22.91 12.76 21.13
CA ALA A 322 23.42 14.04 21.60
C ALA A 322 22.29 14.88 22.21
N ALA A 323 21.12 14.89 21.58
CA ALA A 323 19.94 15.60 22.09
C ALA A 323 19.42 15.01 23.43
N ALA A 324 19.37 13.68 23.54
CA ALA A 324 18.94 12.99 24.76
C ALA A 324 19.92 13.18 25.92
N ASN A 325 21.23 13.11 25.66
CA ASN A 325 22.26 13.37 26.67
C ASN A 325 22.27 14.83 27.11
N TRP A 326 22.10 15.78 26.18
CA TRP A 326 21.96 17.20 26.53
C TRP A 326 20.76 17.45 27.46
N LEU A 327 19.62 16.80 27.21
CA LEU A 327 18.47 16.86 28.13
C LEU A 327 18.78 16.23 29.48
N CYS A 328 19.53 15.13 29.54
CA CYS A 328 19.95 14.52 30.81
C CYS A 328 20.83 15.48 31.62
N ASP A 329 21.80 16.14 30.99
CA ASP A 329 22.69 17.11 31.63
C ASP A 329 21.90 18.31 32.18
N VAL A 330 21.05 18.91 31.35
CA VAL A 330 20.23 20.08 31.73
C VAL A 330 19.23 19.75 32.85
N LEU A 331 18.67 18.55 32.83
CA LEU A 331 17.68 18.10 33.83
C LEU A 331 18.31 17.44 35.06
N SER A 332 19.65 17.34 35.10
CA SER A 332 20.42 16.62 36.12
C SER A 332 19.92 15.19 36.33
N LEU A 333 19.71 14.48 35.23
CA LEU A 333 19.29 13.09 35.18
C LEU A 333 20.51 12.21 34.90
N ASP A 334 20.63 11.10 35.62
CA ASP A 334 21.61 10.07 35.28
C ASP A 334 21.07 9.27 34.09
N PRO A 335 21.74 9.29 32.91
CA PRO A 335 21.29 8.53 31.75
C PRO A 335 21.11 7.04 32.08
N ARG A 336 21.98 6.44 32.91
CA ARG A 336 21.90 5.02 33.27
C ARG A 336 20.63 4.70 34.04
N ALA A 337 20.25 5.55 34.99
CA ALA A 337 19.01 5.41 35.73
C ALA A 337 17.75 5.50 34.84
N LEU A 338 17.87 6.04 33.62
CA LEU A 338 16.79 6.14 32.64
C LEU A 338 16.80 5.02 31.59
N GLY A 339 17.76 4.09 31.66
CA GLY A 339 17.92 2.99 30.71
C GLY A 339 19.03 3.20 29.66
N TRP A 340 19.85 4.26 29.78
CA TRP A 340 21.01 4.47 28.90
C TRP A 340 22.11 3.46 29.22
N GLY A 341 22.44 2.59 28.27
CA GLY A 341 23.42 1.55 28.50
C GLY A 341 22.98 0.46 29.49
N VAL A 342 21.70 0.46 29.89
CA VAL A 342 21.10 -0.67 30.62
C VAL A 342 20.48 -1.59 29.58
N ALA A 343 21.33 -2.38 28.94
CA ALA A 343 20.91 -3.73 28.65
C ALA A 343 20.97 -4.47 30.00
N ASP A 344 19.99 -5.33 30.30
CA ASP A 344 19.77 -5.97 31.59
C ASP A 344 21.08 -6.32 32.33
N GLU A 345 21.48 -5.49 33.31
CA GLU A 345 22.72 -5.71 34.08
C GLU A 345 22.61 -6.93 35.01
N ALA A 346 21.42 -7.54 35.13
CA ALA A 346 21.23 -8.83 35.79
C ALA A 346 21.39 -10.03 34.84
N GLU A 347 21.25 -9.86 33.51
CA GLU A 347 21.52 -10.93 32.51
C GLU A 347 22.89 -10.77 31.82
N ILE A 348 23.46 -9.56 31.80
CA ILE A 348 24.79 -9.29 31.21
C ILE A 348 25.94 -9.66 32.14
N ALA A 349 25.72 -9.71 33.46
CA ALA A 349 26.72 -10.25 34.39
C ALA A 349 26.97 -11.75 34.19
N GLU A 350 26.02 -12.48 33.59
CA GLU A 350 26.20 -13.89 33.20
C GLU A 350 26.55 -14.06 31.71
N GLY A 351 26.07 -13.17 30.84
CA GLY A 351 26.32 -13.22 29.38
C GLY A 351 27.71 -12.73 28.92
N ALA A 352 28.33 -11.76 29.60
CA ALA A 352 29.64 -11.23 29.19
C ALA A 352 30.84 -12.11 29.62
N ALA A 353 30.60 -13.14 30.43
CA ALA A 353 31.60 -14.15 30.80
C ALA A 353 31.53 -15.43 29.94
N SER A 354 30.60 -15.53 28.98
CA SER A 354 30.52 -16.67 28.07
C SER A 354 30.28 -16.22 26.65
N ALA A 355 31.33 -15.67 26.03
CA ALA A 355 31.47 -15.82 24.58
C ALA A 355 31.58 -17.33 24.30
N ARG A 356 30.45 -17.96 24.00
CA ARG A 356 30.39 -19.37 23.57
C ARG A 356 31.28 -19.52 22.35
N THR A 357 32.45 -20.11 22.53
CA THR A 357 33.36 -20.34 21.43
C THR A 357 32.93 -21.65 20.80
N LEU A 358 32.37 -21.60 19.59
CA LEU A 358 31.85 -22.80 18.94
C LEU A 358 32.94 -23.48 18.11
N LEU A 359 33.25 -24.74 18.42
CA LEU A 359 34.22 -25.56 17.71
C LEU A 359 33.49 -26.47 16.72
N GLN A 360 33.79 -26.31 15.43
CA GLN A 360 33.32 -27.23 14.40
C GLN A 360 34.31 -28.41 14.27
N GLN A 361 33.84 -29.62 14.56
CA GLN A 361 34.62 -30.84 14.35
C GLN A 361 34.66 -31.23 12.86
N ASP A 362 35.59 -32.11 12.48
CA ASP A 362 35.82 -32.54 11.10
C ASP A 362 34.60 -33.24 10.44
N ASP A 363 33.64 -33.70 11.25
CA ASP A 363 32.38 -34.31 10.82
C ASP A 363 31.22 -33.31 10.61
N GLY A 364 31.45 -32.02 10.88
CA GLY A 364 30.47 -30.94 10.73
C GLY A 364 29.69 -30.59 11.99
N THR A 365 29.90 -31.31 13.10
CA THR A 365 29.23 -31.08 14.39
C THR A 365 29.80 -29.82 15.06
N ILE A 366 28.93 -28.96 15.60
CA ILE A 366 29.33 -27.72 16.27
C ILE A 366 29.09 -27.89 17.77
N ILE A 367 30.18 -27.78 18.53
CA ILE A 367 30.19 -27.97 19.97
C ILE A 367 30.48 -26.63 20.64
N ASP A 368 29.71 -26.31 21.66
CA ASP A 368 29.99 -25.19 22.53
C ASP A 368 31.24 -25.47 23.39
N GLN A 369 32.30 -24.69 23.26
CA GLN A 369 33.55 -24.90 23.98
C GLN A 369 33.43 -24.61 25.49
N SER A 370 32.45 -23.81 25.93
CA SER A 370 32.27 -23.53 27.37
C SER A 370 31.36 -24.55 28.05
N THR A 371 30.41 -25.17 27.33
CA THR A 371 29.45 -26.14 27.93
C THR A 371 29.66 -27.58 27.48
N GLY A 372 30.38 -27.83 26.38
CA GLY A 372 30.55 -29.17 25.79
C GLY A 372 29.29 -29.71 25.10
N GLU A 373 28.21 -28.92 25.02
CA GLU A 373 26.97 -29.32 24.38
C GLU A 373 27.13 -29.35 22.85
N VAL A 374 26.67 -30.44 22.25
CA VAL A 374 26.46 -30.53 20.81
C VAL A 374 25.25 -29.66 20.46
N ILE A 375 25.46 -28.60 19.69
CA ILE A 375 24.37 -27.80 19.17
C ILE A 375 23.75 -28.58 18.01
N GLU A 376 22.75 -29.41 18.33
CA GLU A 376 21.99 -30.14 17.32
C GLU A 376 21.28 -29.16 16.37
N THR A 377 21.56 -29.29 15.08
CA THR A 377 21.04 -28.45 13.99
C THR A 377 19.59 -28.76 13.61
N GLN A 378 18.68 -28.95 14.56
CA GLN A 378 17.27 -29.17 14.26
C GLN A 378 16.38 -28.34 15.17
N GLU A 379 15.71 -27.32 14.60
CA GLU A 379 14.25 -27.15 14.73
C GLU A 379 13.66 -25.90 14.05
N SER A 380 14.44 -24.89 13.64
CA SER A 380 13.85 -23.69 13.00
C SER A 380 13.17 -23.96 11.64
N ALA A 381 13.59 -25.00 10.92
CA ALA A 381 12.98 -25.37 9.63
C ALA A 381 11.61 -26.07 9.76
N LYS A 382 11.23 -26.58 10.95
CA LYS A 382 9.95 -27.28 11.15
C LYS A 382 8.78 -26.31 11.39
N GLU A 383 9.01 -25.16 12.03
CA GLU A 383 7.95 -24.20 12.38
C GLU A 383 7.35 -23.48 11.16
N ASP A 384 8.11 -23.34 10.06
CA ASP A 384 7.64 -22.66 8.85
C ASP A 384 6.92 -23.57 7.83
N ALA A 385 6.83 -24.87 8.07
CA ALA A 385 6.25 -25.83 7.13
C ALA A 385 4.71 -25.87 7.19
N PHE A 386 4.06 -26.05 6.03
CA PHE A 386 2.61 -26.25 5.97
C PHE A 386 2.21 -27.48 6.79
N PRO A 387 1.23 -27.39 7.72
CA PRO A 387 0.83 -28.52 8.55
C PRO A 387 0.23 -29.65 7.70
N ASP A 388 0.95 -30.77 7.60
CA ASP A 388 0.58 -31.88 6.71
C ASP A 388 -0.83 -32.42 6.98
N HIS A 389 -1.27 -32.44 8.25
CA HIS A 389 -2.60 -32.89 8.64
C HIS A 389 -3.74 -32.07 7.99
N LEU A 390 -3.50 -30.78 7.69
CA LEU A 390 -4.50 -29.95 7.00
C LEU A 390 -4.70 -30.37 5.53
N THR A 391 -3.76 -31.10 4.94
CA THR A 391 -3.89 -31.67 3.58
C THR A 391 -4.59 -33.04 3.56
N ARG A 392 -4.85 -33.64 4.73
CA ARG A 392 -5.45 -34.98 4.86
C ARG A 392 -6.93 -34.86 5.22
N VAL A 393 -7.71 -34.39 4.26
CA VAL A 393 -9.14 -34.13 4.44
C VAL A 393 -9.98 -35.32 3.95
N PRO A 394 -11.09 -35.66 4.61
CA PRO A 394 -12.00 -36.68 4.10
C PRO A 394 -12.77 -36.21 2.85
N GLY A 395 -13.48 -37.15 2.23
CA GLY A 395 -14.40 -36.85 1.12
C GLY A 395 -13.69 -36.46 -0.18
N LEU A 396 -14.41 -35.71 -1.03
CA LEU A 396 -13.98 -35.46 -2.41
C LEU A 396 -12.69 -34.63 -2.48
N VAL A 397 -12.56 -33.67 -1.57
CA VAL A 397 -11.37 -32.82 -1.48
C VAL A 397 -10.13 -33.67 -1.22
N GLY A 398 -10.20 -34.63 -0.29
CA GLY A 398 -9.15 -35.60 -0.02
C GLY A 398 -8.84 -36.49 -1.22
N GLN A 399 -9.86 -37.10 -1.80
CA GLN A 399 -9.72 -37.99 -2.96
C GLN A 399 -9.02 -37.30 -4.15
N ILE A 400 -9.41 -36.04 -4.44
CA ILE A 400 -8.75 -35.24 -5.48
C ILE A 400 -7.31 -34.92 -5.08
N THR A 401 -7.07 -34.52 -3.82
CA THR A 401 -5.73 -34.20 -3.31
C THR A 401 -4.79 -35.41 -3.46
N ASP A 402 -5.25 -36.59 -3.06
CA ASP A 402 -4.51 -37.84 -3.13
C ASP A 402 -4.21 -38.25 -4.58
N TRP A 403 -5.18 -38.12 -5.48
CA TRP A 403 -4.98 -38.44 -6.89
C TRP A 403 -3.99 -37.48 -7.58
N ILE A 404 -4.10 -36.17 -7.34
CA ILE A 404 -3.15 -35.19 -7.89
C ILE A 404 -1.74 -35.48 -7.38
N GLU A 405 -1.58 -35.80 -6.09
CA GLU A 405 -0.29 -36.15 -5.51
C GLU A 405 0.29 -37.46 -6.09
N ALA A 406 -0.55 -38.49 -6.26
CA ALA A 406 -0.15 -39.79 -6.78
C ALA A 406 0.33 -39.72 -8.24
N THR A 407 -0.28 -38.84 -9.03
CA THR A 407 0.04 -38.66 -10.45
C THR A 407 1.19 -37.66 -10.69
N ALA A 408 1.70 -37.01 -9.64
CA ALA A 408 2.74 -36.01 -9.74
C ALA A 408 4.15 -36.64 -9.73
N ARG A 409 4.99 -36.20 -10.67
CA ARG A 409 6.43 -36.50 -10.66
C ARG A 409 7.15 -35.87 -9.45
N ARG A 410 6.72 -34.66 -9.06
CA ARG A 410 7.15 -33.99 -7.82
C ARG A 410 5.92 -33.75 -6.95
N PRO A 411 5.62 -34.66 -6.02
CA PRO A 411 4.39 -34.62 -5.25
C PRO A 411 4.36 -33.45 -4.27
N SER A 412 3.31 -32.63 -4.37
CA SER A 412 2.99 -31.60 -3.37
C SER A 412 1.53 -31.71 -2.98
N ARG A 413 1.27 -32.18 -1.75
CA ARG A 413 -0.08 -32.24 -1.19
C ARG A 413 -0.69 -30.87 -1.00
N VAL A 414 0.13 -29.86 -0.68
CA VAL A 414 -0.32 -28.47 -0.51
C VAL A 414 -0.86 -27.92 -1.83
N ALA A 415 -0.10 -28.09 -2.92
CA ALA A 415 -0.55 -27.65 -4.25
C ALA A 415 -1.79 -28.43 -4.72
N ALA A 416 -1.83 -29.73 -4.44
CA ALA A 416 -2.96 -30.61 -4.72
C ALA A 416 -4.23 -30.20 -3.96
N LEU A 417 -4.10 -29.86 -2.68
CA LEU A 417 -5.20 -29.34 -1.84
C LEU A 417 -5.77 -28.06 -2.44
N GLY A 418 -4.90 -27.14 -2.86
CA GLY A 418 -5.31 -25.89 -3.50
C GLY A 418 -6.17 -26.15 -4.75
N ALA A 419 -5.73 -27.07 -5.61
CA ALA A 419 -6.51 -27.47 -6.78
C ALA A 419 -7.84 -28.16 -6.40
N ALA A 420 -7.82 -29.05 -5.41
CA ALA A 420 -9.00 -29.78 -4.94
C ALA A 420 -10.08 -28.84 -4.39
N LEU A 421 -9.69 -27.82 -3.60
CA LEU A 421 -10.61 -26.84 -3.05
C LEU A 421 -11.22 -25.95 -4.13
N THR A 422 -10.40 -25.44 -5.04
CA THR A 422 -10.86 -24.57 -6.12
C THR A 422 -11.81 -25.32 -7.07
N VAL A 423 -11.50 -26.57 -7.44
CA VAL A 423 -12.37 -27.41 -8.28
C VAL A 423 -13.67 -27.73 -7.55
N THR A 424 -13.60 -28.27 -6.33
CA THR A 424 -14.81 -28.68 -5.59
C THR A 424 -15.72 -27.49 -5.30
N GLY A 425 -15.16 -26.35 -4.89
CA GLY A 425 -15.90 -25.12 -4.68
C GLY A 425 -16.57 -24.57 -5.93
N THR A 426 -15.92 -24.73 -7.09
CA THR A 426 -16.51 -24.39 -8.41
C THR A 426 -17.64 -25.33 -8.78
N VAL A 427 -17.50 -26.65 -8.58
CA VAL A 427 -18.53 -27.64 -8.95
C VAL A 427 -19.87 -27.35 -8.26
N ILE A 428 -19.83 -26.89 -7.01
CA ILE A 428 -21.02 -26.48 -6.23
C ILE A 428 -21.31 -24.98 -6.31
N GLY A 429 -20.51 -24.24 -7.08
CA GLY A 429 -20.65 -22.80 -7.27
C GLY A 429 -22.00 -22.46 -7.89
N ARG A 430 -22.59 -21.36 -7.43
CA ARG A 430 -23.98 -20.96 -7.74
C ARG A 430 -25.05 -21.93 -7.20
N LYS A 431 -24.72 -23.11 -6.68
CA LYS A 431 -25.72 -24.07 -6.14
C LYS A 431 -25.84 -24.04 -4.63
N LEU A 432 -24.72 -24.10 -3.92
CA LEU A 432 -24.68 -24.18 -2.46
C LEU A 432 -24.10 -22.90 -1.87
N CYS A 433 -24.73 -22.36 -0.83
CA CYS A 433 -24.13 -21.32 0.01
C CYS A 433 -23.81 -21.89 1.40
N GLY A 434 -22.78 -21.35 2.04
CA GLY A 434 -22.45 -21.71 3.41
C GLY A 434 -23.52 -21.22 4.40
N PRO A 435 -23.41 -21.61 5.68
CA PRO A 435 -24.39 -21.26 6.71
C PRO A 435 -24.42 -19.76 7.06
N THR A 436 -23.51 -18.97 6.50
CA THR A 436 -23.44 -17.51 6.56
C THR A 436 -23.87 -16.85 5.24
N GLN A 437 -24.48 -17.64 4.34
CA GLN A 437 -24.81 -17.26 2.96
C GLN A 437 -23.60 -16.87 2.10
N SER A 438 -22.41 -17.31 2.50
CA SER A 438 -21.17 -17.16 1.73
C SER A 438 -21.16 -18.09 0.50
N ALA A 439 -20.58 -17.62 -0.61
CA ALA A 439 -20.40 -18.43 -1.82
C ALA A 439 -19.14 -19.30 -1.76
N THR A 440 -19.08 -20.36 -2.58
CA THR A 440 -18.04 -21.39 -2.51
C THR A 440 -16.86 -21.18 -3.47
N HIS A 441 -16.88 -20.14 -4.30
CA HIS A 441 -15.74 -19.82 -5.16
C HIS A 441 -14.57 -19.26 -4.36
N LEU A 442 -13.36 -19.68 -4.73
CA LEU A 442 -12.11 -19.33 -4.05
C LEU A 442 -11.10 -18.76 -5.02
N TYR A 443 -10.27 -17.84 -4.53
CA TYR A 443 -9.00 -17.51 -5.17
C TYR A 443 -7.90 -18.20 -4.37
N VAL A 444 -7.20 -19.15 -4.98
CA VAL A 444 -6.15 -19.94 -4.35
C VAL A 444 -4.86 -19.68 -5.11
N LEU A 445 -3.78 -19.44 -4.37
CA LEU A 445 -2.46 -19.20 -4.91
C LEU A 445 -1.46 -20.18 -4.31
N ASN A 446 -0.97 -21.09 -5.14
CA ASN A 446 0.08 -22.02 -4.78
C ASN A 446 1.44 -21.37 -5.06
N LEU A 447 2.18 -21.04 -4.00
CA LEU A 447 3.51 -20.44 -4.11
C LEU A 447 4.58 -21.52 -4.00
N ALA A 448 5.40 -21.69 -5.02
CA ALA A 448 6.52 -22.62 -4.95
C ALA A 448 7.64 -22.21 -5.89
N GLY A 449 8.89 -22.53 -5.50
CA GLY A 449 10.07 -22.29 -6.33
C GLY A 449 9.98 -22.99 -7.70
N SER A 450 10.80 -22.54 -8.65
CA SER A 450 10.83 -23.12 -9.99
C SER A 450 11.20 -24.61 -9.95
N GLY A 451 10.40 -25.44 -10.63
CA GLY A 451 10.60 -26.89 -10.66
C GLY A 451 10.12 -27.65 -9.42
N ALA A 452 9.36 -27.04 -8.51
CA ALA A 452 8.79 -27.68 -7.33
C ALA A 452 7.52 -28.53 -7.60
N GLY A 453 7.05 -28.62 -8.85
CA GLY A 453 5.91 -29.46 -9.23
C GLY A 453 4.53 -28.79 -9.14
N LYS A 454 4.48 -27.46 -8.94
CA LYS A 454 3.23 -26.68 -8.85
C LYS A 454 2.36 -26.76 -10.11
N ASP A 455 2.99 -26.84 -11.29
CA ASP A 455 2.30 -26.89 -12.59
C ASP A 455 1.46 -28.17 -12.75
N HIS A 456 1.82 -29.25 -12.06
CA HIS A 456 1.07 -30.50 -12.13
C HIS A 456 -0.35 -30.32 -11.57
N ALA A 457 -0.46 -29.74 -10.38
CA ALA A 457 -1.75 -29.47 -9.74
C ALA A 457 -2.58 -28.46 -10.55
N LEU A 458 -1.94 -27.42 -11.09
CA LEU A 458 -2.56 -26.45 -11.99
C LEU A 458 -3.22 -27.15 -13.19
N ASN A 459 -2.50 -28.05 -13.84
CA ASN A 459 -2.96 -28.76 -15.03
C ASN A 459 -4.02 -29.84 -14.74
N GLN A 460 -4.04 -30.39 -13.52
CA GLN A 460 -5.06 -31.38 -13.13
C GLN A 460 -6.44 -30.76 -12.90
N ALA A 461 -6.53 -29.50 -12.45
CA ALA A 461 -7.81 -28.84 -12.19
C ALA A 461 -8.75 -28.76 -13.40
N PRO A 462 -8.34 -28.21 -14.57
CA PRO A 462 -9.20 -28.19 -15.76
C PRO A 462 -9.47 -29.59 -16.32
N ARG A 463 -8.56 -30.56 -16.10
CA ARG A 463 -8.74 -31.97 -16.49
C ARG A 463 -9.86 -32.63 -15.67
N LEU A 464 -9.90 -32.42 -14.36
CA LEU A 464 -10.99 -32.91 -13.49
C LEU A 464 -12.34 -32.36 -13.95
N LEU A 465 -12.41 -31.06 -14.21
CA LEU A 465 -13.64 -30.43 -14.71
C LEU A 465 -14.05 -30.99 -16.08
N ALA A 466 -13.09 -31.19 -16.99
CA ALA A 466 -13.38 -31.79 -18.29
C ALA A 466 -13.86 -33.25 -18.18
N ALA A 467 -13.24 -34.05 -17.32
CA ALA A 467 -13.62 -35.44 -17.07
C ALA A 467 -15.04 -35.55 -16.49
N ALA A 468 -15.48 -34.57 -15.70
CA ALA A 468 -16.84 -34.47 -15.19
C ALA A 468 -17.84 -33.82 -16.17
N GLY A 469 -17.47 -33.61 -17.44
CA GLY A 469 -18.33 -33.00 -18.46
C GLY A 469 -18.54 -31.48 -18.30
N MET A 470 -17.71 -30.81 -17.50
CA MET A 470 -17.83 -29.38 -17.15
C MET A 470 -16.83 -28.49 -17.89
N SER A 471 -16.37 -28.89 -19.08
CA SER A 471 -15.36 -28.15 -19.85
C SER A 471 -15.73 -26.69 -20.14
N SER A 472 -17.02 -26.35 -20.20
CA SER A 472 -17.51 -24.97 -20.42
C SER A 472 -17.21 -24.02 -19.25
N VAL A 473 -17.04 -24.57 -18.04
CA VAL A 473 -16.71 -23.81 -16.82
C VAL A 473 -15.24 -23.35 -16.83
N ASN A 474 -14.37 -24.05 -17.56
CA ASN A 474 -12.98 -23.63 -17.71
C ASN A 474 -12.91 -22.25 -18.40
N GLY A 475 -12.30 -21.32 -17.68
CA GLY A 475 -11.96 -19.97 -18.12
C GLY A 475 -10.59 -19.92 -18.80
N PRO A 476 -10.19 -18.73 -19.28
CA PRO A 476 -8.86 -18.54 -19.82
C PRO A 476 -7.79 -18.58 -18.71
N ASP A 477 -6.55 -18.82 -19.12
CA ASP A 477 -5.32 -18.75 -18.34
C ASP A 477 -4.85 -17.30 -18.09
N ASP A 478 -5.27 -16.35 -18.94
CA ASP A 478 -4.96 -14.93 -18.80
C ASP A 478 -6.13 -14.01 -19.22
N PHE A 479 -6.20 -12.81 -18.63
CA PHE A 479 -7.13 -11.75 -19.00
C PHE A 479 -6.36 -10.52 -19.51
N MET A 480 -6.60 -10.14 -20.76
CA MET A 480 -5.95 -8.98 -21.39
C MET A 480 -6.49 -7.64 -20.89
N SER A 481 -7.75 -7.59 -20.45
CA SER A 481 -8.41 -6.35 -20.03
C SER A 481 -9.63 -6.59 -19.13
N HIS A 482 -10.06 -5.54 -18.44
CA HIS A 482 -11.31 -5.48 -17.68
C HIS A 482 -12.53 -5.92 -18.54
N SER A 483 -12.59 -5.53 -19.81
CA SER A 483 -13.69 -5.92 -20.71
C SER A 483 -13.68 -7.42 -21.04
N SER A 484 -12.50 -8.04 -21.16
CA SER A 484 -12.39 -9.49 -21.42
C SER A 484 -12.88 -10.33 -20.24
N LEU A 485 -12.59 -9.89 -19.01
CA LEU A 485 -13.07 -10.53 -17.78
C LEU A 485 -14.59 -10.39 -17.64
N ILE A 486 -15.15 -9.20 -17.89
CA ILE A 486 -16.61 -9.02 -17.90
C ILE A 486 -17.27 -9.88 -18.97
N ALA A 487 -16.76 -9.86 -20.21
CA ALA A 487 -17.34 -10.67 -21.28
C ALA A 487 -17.36 -12.16 -20.92
N ARG A 488 -16.32 -12.66 -20.22
CA ARG A 488 -16.30 -14.02 -19.68
C ARG A 488 -17.41 -14.24 -18.66
N LEU A 489 -17.52 -13.37 -17.66
CA LEU A 489 -18.52 -13.51 -16.58
C LEU A 489 -19.97 -13.31 -17.08
N THR A 490 -20.19 -12.49 -18.10
CA THR A 490 -21.49 -12.34 -18.77
C THR A 490 -21.90 -13.63 -19.49
N ARG A 491 -20.95 -14.30 -20.17
CA ARG A 491 -21.25 -15.54 -20.92
C ARG A 491 -21.24 -16.79 -20.03
N ALA A 492 -20.47 -16.79 -18.96
CA ALA A 492 -20.28 -17.92 -18.06
C ALA A 492 -19.99 -17.41 -16.64
N PRO A 493 -21.02 -17.07 -15.85
CA PRO A 493 -20.83 -16.54 -14.50
C PRO A 493 -20.22 -17.57 -13.55
N LEU A 494 -20.41 -18.88 -13.81
CA LEU A 494 -19.66 -19.95 -13.17
C LEU A 494 -18.37 -20.20 -13.99
N THR A 495 -17.23 -19.77 -13.46
CA THR A 495 -15.94 -19.88 -14.17
C THR A 495 -14.81 -20.30 -13.23
N HIS A 496 -13.96 -21.22 -13.70
CA HIS A 496 -12.70 -21.60 -13.07
C HIS A 496 -11.52 -21.23 -13.96
N CYS A 497 -10.61 -20.40 -13.47
CA CYS A 497 -9.37 -20.02 -14.16
C CYS A 497 -8.16 -20.69 -13.51
N ALA A 498 -7.44 -21.51 -14.28
CA ALA A 498 -6.12 -22.01 -13.89
C ALA A 498 -5.07 -21.10 -14.55
N MET A 499 -4.33 -20.34 -13.76
CA MET A 499 -3.40 -19.32 -14.22
C MET A 499 -1.97 -19.67 -13.79
N ASP A 500 -1.08 -19.84 -14.76
CA ASP A 500 0.36 -19.93 -14.52
C ASP A 500 0.96 -18.52 -14.41
N GLU A 501 2.14 -18.41 -13.79
CA GLU A 501 2.86 -17.13 -13.62
C GLU A 501 1.95 -16.01 -13.09
N PHE A 502 1.18 -16.32 -12.04
CA PHE A 502 0.18 -15.38 -11.52
C PHE A 502 0.81 -14.07 -11.03
N GLY A 503 2.07 -14.11 -10.55
CA GLY A 503 2.83 -12.91 -10.20
C GLY A 503 3.02 -11.97 -11.40
N ALA A 504 3.43 -12.47 -12.56
CA ALA A 504 3.52 -11.69 -13.79
C ALA A 504 2.17 -11.10 -14.23
N PHE A 505 1.08 -11.85 -14.06
CA PHE A 505 -0.27 -11.34 -14.29
C PHE A 505 -0.58 -10.13 -13.39
N ILE A 506 -0.28 -10.22 -12.10
CA ILE A 506 -0.45 -9.09 -11.16
C ILE A 506 0.46 -7.92 -11.50
N ALA A 507 1.73 -8.18 -11.85
CA ALA A 507 2.68 -7.15 -12.24
C ALA A 507 2.16 -6.37 -13.46
N LYS A 508 1.60 -7.08 -14.45
CA LYS A 508 0.93 -6.49 -15.61
C LYS A 508 -0.28 -5.65 -15.21
N VAL A 509 -1.12 -6.15 -14.29
CA VAL A 509 -2.28 -5.40 -13.74
C VAL A 509 -1.84 -4.12 -13.00
N ASN A 510 -0.70 -4.17 -12.32
CA ASN A 510 -0.17 -3.09 -11.48
C ASN A 510 0.82 -2.15 -12.16
N HIS A 511 1.20 -2.43 -13.41
CA HIS A 511 2.21 -1.68 -14.13
C HIS A 511 1.80 -0.21 -14.28
N ALA A 512 2.71 0.72 -13.95
CA ALA A 512 2.42 2.16 -13.89
C ALA A 512 2.02 2.76 -15.26
N ARG A 513 2.43 2.13 -16.36
CA ARG A 513 2.05 2.48 -17.74
C ARG A 513 0.94 1.58 -18.33
N GLY A 514 0.35 0.70 -17.53
CA GLY A 514 -0.79 -0.11 -17.96
C GLY A 514 -2.00 0.80 -18.23
N GLY A 515 -2.65 0.64 -19.39
CA GLY A 515 -3.84 1.43 -19.71
C GLY A 515 -4.95 1.23 -18.66
N PRO A 516 -5.87 2.20 -18.47
CA PRO A 516 -6.94 2.13 -17.45
C PRO A 516 -7.76 0.83 -17.49
N HIS A 517 -7.90 0.22 -18.68
CA HIS A 517 -8.58 -1.04 -18.89
C HIS A 517 -7.91 -2.25 -18.21
N VAL A 518 -6.60 -2.22 -17.98
CA VAL A 518 -5.86 -3.31 -17.34
C VAL A 518 -5.93 -3.17 -15.82
N ALA A 519 -5.76 -1.96 -15.29
CA ALA A 519 -5.92 -1.65 -13.86
C ALA A 519 -7.34 -1.95 -13.34
N GLY A 520 -8.36 -1.88 -14.21
CA GLY A 520 -9.74 -2.21 -13.87
C GLY A 520 -10.00 -3.68 -13.51
N ILE A 521 -9.08 -4.61 -13.81
CA ILE A 521 -9.25 -6.05 -13.54
C ILE A 521 -9.35 -6.32 -12.03
N SER A 522 -8.46 -5.74 -11.22
CA SER A 522 -8.46 -5.91 -9.76
C SER A 522 -9.80 -5.51 -9.12
N LYS A 523 -10.45 -4.45 -9.63
CA LYS A 523 -11.79 -4.04 -9.17
C LYS A 523 -12.85 -5.10 -9.46
N ILE A 524 -12.85 -5.71 -10.64
CA ILE A 524 -13.82 -6.76 -10.98
C ILE A 524 -13.60 -7.98 -10.10
N LEU A 525 -12.34 -8.43 -9.95
CA LEU A 525 -12.02 -9.60 -9.12
C LEU A 525 -12.55 -9.43 -7.69
N ARG A 526 -12.29 -8.28 -7.05
CA ARG A 526 -12.81 -7.99 -5.71
C ARG A 526 -14.34 -7.96 -5.66
N THR A 527 -14.98 -7.42 -6.70
CA THR A 527 -16.44 -7.34 -6.80
C THR A 527 -17.04 -8.73 -6.97
N ALA A 528 -16.58 -9.52 -7.94
CA ALA A 528 -17.06 -10.88 -8.20
C ALA A 528 -16.88 -11.77 -6.96
N TRP A 529 -15.74 -11.67 -6.27
CA TRP A 529 -15.50 -12.44 -5.05
C TRP A 529 -16.49 -12.09 -3.92
N GLY A 530 -16.77 -10.80 -3.73
CA GLY A 530 -17.58 -10.29 -2.62
C GLY A 530 -19.09 -10.27 -2.83
N LYS A 531 -19.59 -10.58 -4.03
CA LYS A 531 -21.03 -10.53 -4.32
C LYS A 531 -21.83 -11.65 -3.69
N SER A 532 -21.25 -12.83 -3.45
CA SER A 532 -21.89 -13.99 -2.80
C SER A 532 -23.36 -14.16 -3.20
N PHE A 533 -23.61 -14.62 -4.43
CA PHE A 533 -24.93 -14.77 -5.07
C PHE A 533 -25.67 -13.47 -5.48
N ALA A 534 -25.26 -12.30 -5.01
CA ALA A 534 -25.84 -11.05 -5.48
C ALA A 534 -25.48 -10.76 -6.95
N SER A 535 -26.34 -10.00 -7.63
CA SER A 535 -26.10 -9.55 -9.00
C SER A 535 -24.98 -8.51 -9.11
N MET A 536 -24.26 -8.55 -10.22
CA MET A 536 -23.26 -7.56 -10.62
C MET A 536 -23.68 -6.90 -11.94
N THR A 537 -23.72 -5.57 -11.96
CA THR A 537 -24.00 -4.79 -13.16
C THR A 537 -22.69 -4.52 -13.89
N THR A 538 -22.64 -4.77 -15.20
CA THR A 538 -21.44 -4.43 -16.00
C THR A 538 -21.31 -2.90 -16.13
N PRO A 539 -20.10 -2.37 -16.35
CA PRO A 539 -19.97 -0.99 -16.82
C PRO A 539 -20.75 -0.79 -18.12
N GLU A 540 -21.17 0.45 -18.37
CA GLU A 540 -21.78 0.86 -19.62
C GLU A 540 -20.69 1.44 -20.54
N TRP A 541 -20.65 0.97 -21.78
CA TRP A 541 -19.76 1.48 -22.82
C TRP A 541 -20.57 2.27 -23.85
N ALA A 542 -19.93 3.20 -24.56
CA ALA A 542 -20.60 4.02 -25.57
C ALA A 542 -21.38 3.20 -26.64
N SER A 543 -20.94 1.97 -26.91
CA SER A 543 -21.55 1.07 -27.89
C SER A 543 -22.27 -0.15 -27.30
N ARG A 544 -22.27 -0.32 -25.97
CA ARG A 544 -22.84 -1.50 -25.32
C ARG A 544 -23.52 -1.12 -24.00
N GLN A 545 -24.82 -1.39 -23.95
CA GLN A 545 -25.62 -1.21 -22.73
C GLN A 545 -25.11 -2.10 -21.60
N SER A 546 -25.32 -1.62 -20.38
CA SER A 546 -25.03 -2.39 -19.18
C SER A 546 -25.90 -3.65 -19.11
N GLU A 547 -25.28 -4.77 -18.75
CA GLU A 547 -25.94 -6.06 -18.54
C GLU A 547 -25.85 -6.47 -17.06
N ILE A 548 -26.75 -7.33 -16.62
CA ILE A 548 -26.74 -7.87 -15.26
C ILE A 548 -26.16 -9.28 -15.29
N ILE A 549 -25.10 -9.51 -14.51
CA ILE A 549 -24.50 -10.81 -14.28
C ILE A 549 -25.09 -11.37 -12.99
N GLN A 550 -25.90 -12.42 -13.11
CA GLN A 550 -26.56 -13.09 -12.00
C GLN A 550 -25.60 -14.00 -11.24
N ALA A 551 -25.38 -13.73 -9.95
CA ALA A 551 -24.56 -14.57 -9.06
C ALA A 551 -23.20 -14.97 -9.67
N PRO A 552 -22.30 -14.01 -9.99
CA PRO A 552 -20.98 -14.34 -10.52
C PRO A 552 -20.20 -15.19 -9.50
N ALA A 553 -19.70 -16.34 -9.95
CA ALA A 553 -18.91 -17.30 -9.19
C ALA A 553 -17.62 -17.58 -9.94
N LEU A 554 -16.63 -16.73 -9.72
CA LEU A 554 -15.30 -16.84 -10.31
C LEU A 554 -14.36 -17.49 -9.31
N SER A 555 -13.78 -18.62 -9.68
CA SER A 555 -12.69 -19.27 -8.95
C SER A 555 -11.38 -19.11 -9.71
N ILE A 556 -10.28 -18.91 -8.98
CA ILE A 556 -8.93 -18.78 -9.54
C ILE A 556 -8.03 -19.77 -8.81
N LEU A 557 -7.30 -20.56 -9.59
CA LEU A 557 -6.15 -21.34 -9.14
C LEU A 557 -4.91 -20.74 -9.80
N GLY A 558 -4.15 -19.96 -9.05
CA GLY A 558 -2.89 -19.38 -9.48
C GLY A 558 -1.71 -20.23 -9.00
N VAL A 559 -0.65 -20.29 -9.80
CA VAL A 559 0.69 -20.70 -9.34
C VAL A 559 1.68 -19.59 -9.61
N SER A 560 2.65 -19.41 -8.70
CA SER A 560 3.73 -18.42 -8.85
C SER A 560 4.93 -18.81 -7.98
N THR A 561 6.07 -18.13 -8.14
CA THR A 561 7.07 -18.08 -7.06
C THR A 561 6.70 -17.02 -6.04
N PRO A 562 7.16 -17.13 -4.77
CA PRO A 562 7.00 -16.08 -3.78
C PRO A 562 7.53 -14.73 -4.27
N ASP A 563 8.77 -14.66 -4.79
CA ASP A 563 9.37 -13.42 -5.25
C ASP A 563 8.50 -12.75 -6.34
N GLU A 564 8.12 -13.49 -7.39
CA GLU A 564 7.34 -12.96 -8.51
C GLU A 564 5.97 -12.44 -8.06
N PHE A 565 5.33 -13.11 -7.09
CA PHE A 565 4.02 -12.70 -6.60
C PHE A 565 4.12 -11.47 -5.70
N PHE A 566 4.97 -11.49 -4.68
CA PHE A 566 5.01 -10.43 -3.67
C PHE A 566 5.70 -9.17 -4.19
N GLU A 567 6.71 -9.28 -5.06
CA GLU A 567 7.35 -8.10 -5.70
C GLU A 567 6.39 -7.40 -6.69
N ALA A 568 5.40 -8.12 -7.22
CA ALA A 568 4.36 -7.54 -8.09
C ALA A 568 3.29 -6.74 -7.33
N LEU A 569 3.21 -6.90 -6.00
CA LEU A 569 2.22 -6.23 -5.15
C LEU A 569 2.70 -4.85 -4.71
N LYS A 570 1.76 -3.91 -4.57
CA LYS A 570 2.00 -2.57 -4.02
C LYS A 570 1.25 -2.41 -2.70
N GLY A 571 1.66 -1.47 -1.84
CA GLY A 571 0.97 -1.22 -0.55
C GLY A 571 -0.54 -0.96 -0.70
N LYS A 572 -0.96 -0.34 -1.81
CA LYS A 572 -2.39 -0.14 -2.14
C LYS A 572 -3.20 -1.44 -2.29
N ASP A 573 -2.58 -2.55 -2.69
CA ASP A 573 -3.25 -3.84 -2.93
C ASP A 573 -3.53 -4.60 -1.64
N VAL A 574 -2.73 -4.33 -0.61
CA VAL A 574 -2.98 -4.75 0.77
C VAL A 574 -4.17 -3.96 1.33
N ILE A 575 -4.11 -2.63 1.24
CA ILE A 575 -5.13 -1.73 1.83
C ILE A 575 -6.50 -1.87 1.14
N ASN A 576 -6.55 -2.06 -0.19
CA ASN A 576 -7.81 -2.14 -0.94
C ASN A 576 -8.56 -3.49 -0.81
N GLY A 577 -7.99 -4.42 -0.01
CA GLY A 577 -8.50 -5.75 0.24
C GLY A 577 -8.33 -6.74 -0.91
N PHE A 578 -7.53 -6.46 -1.94
CA PHE A 578 -7.31 -7.41 -3.02
C PHE A 578 -6.66 -8.70 -2.50
N LEU A 579 -5.62 -8.54 -1.68
CA LEU A 579 -4.77 -9.64 -1.22
C LEU A 579 -5.49 -10.60 -0.26
N ASN A 580 -6.31 -10.10 0.66
CA ASN A 580 -7.02 -10.92 1.66
C ASN A 580 -8.14 -11.82 1.11
N ARG A 581 -8.37 -11.81 -0.20
CA ARG A 581 -9.29 -12.73 -0.89
C ARG A 581 -8.60 -13.98 -1.43
N PHE A 582 -7.26 -14.04 -1.37
CA PHE A 582 -6.47 -15.18 -1.79
C PHE A 582 -6.14 -16.09 -0.60
N LEU A 583 -6.41 -17.38 -0.77
CA LEU A 583 -5.84 -18.43 0.06
C LEU A 583 -4.43 -18.73 -0.47
N VAL A 584 -3.40 -18.35 0.29
CA VAL A 584 -2.00 -18.50 -0.09
C VAL A 584 -1.42 -19.77 0.52
N LEU A 585 -0.95 -20.66 -0.35
CA LEU A 585 -0.47 -22.00 -0.01
C LEU A 585 0.99 -22.16 -0.50
N PRO A 586 1.98 -21.70 0.26
CA PRO A 586 3.38 -21.93 -0.07
C PRO A 586 3.77 -23.39 0.17
N SER A 587 4.53 -23.95 -0.77
CA SER A 587 5.18 -25.26 -0.64
C SER A 587 6.66 -25.05 -0.33
N ASN A 588 7.10 -25.48 0.84
CA ASN A 588 8.51 -25.39 1.24
C ASN A 588 9.32 -26.55 0.64
N GLY A 589 10.47 -26.20 0.08
CA GLY A 589 11.41 -27.17 -0.48
C GLY A 589 10.99 -27.73 -1.84
N ARG A 590 11.88 -28.54 -2.40
CA ARG A 590 11.68 -29.21 -3.69
C ARG A 590 11.41 -30.70 -3.42
N PRO A 591 10.18 -31.19 -3.63
CA PRO A 591 9.88 -32.60 -3.46
C PRO A 591 10.82 -33.47 -4.31
N LYS A 592 11.19 -34.64 -3.77
CA LYS A 592 11.99 -35.60 -4.52
C LYS A 592 11.22 -36.02 -5.77
N ASP A 593 11.95 -36.08 -6.88
CA ASP A 593 11.45 -36.63 -8.13
C ASP A 593 11.12 -38.12 -7.91
N ARG A 594 9.92 -38.54 -8.32
CA ARG A 594 9.49 -39.94 -8.33
C ARG A 594 8.75 -40.24 -9.62
N ASP A 595 8.71 -41.51 -10.01
CA ASP A 595 7.78 -41.93 -11.04
C ASP A 595 6.34 -41.83 -10.51
N PRO A 596 5.40 -41.26 -11.31
CA PRO A 596 3.99 -41.22 -10.96
C PRO A 596 3.44 -42.62 -10.63
N LEU A 597 2.62 -42.70 -9.58
CA LEU A 597 1.97 -43.95 -9.15
C LEU A 597 0.77 -44.31 -10.03
N ALA A 598 0.29 -43.36 -10.85
CA ALA A 598 -0.81 -43.51 -11.80
C ALA A 598 -0.63 -42.57 -12.99
N ASP A 599 -1.31 -42.84 -14.10
CA ASP A 599 -1.32 -41.96 -15.26
C ASP A 599 -2.12 -40.68 -14.94
N PRO A 600 -1.54 -39.48 -15.10
CA PRO A 600 -2.25 -38.22 -14.87
C PRO A 600 -3.45 -37.98 -15.79
N ARG A 601 -3.59 -38.73 -16.89
CA ARG A 601 -4.74 -38.66 -17.80
C ARG A 601 -5.93 -39.48 -17.30
N ASP A 602 -5.68 -40.45 -16.44
CA ASP A 602 -6.69 -41.38 -15.93
C ASP A 602 -7.26 -40.85 -14.62
N VAL A 603 -8.33 -40.04 -14.74
CA VAL A 603 -9.08 -39.55 -13.58
C VAL A 603 -9.93 -40.71 -13.01
N PRO A 604 -9.84 -41.03 -11.71
CA PRO A 604 -10.61 -42.09 -11.09
C PRO A 604 -12.13 -41.93 -11.30
N GLU A 605 -12.80 -42.99 -11.75
CA GLU A 605 -14.25 -42.96 -12.01
C GLU A 605 -15.07 -42.50 -10.79
N GLU A 606 -14.62 -42.83 -9.58
CA GLU A 606 -15.31 -42.41 -8.35
C GLU A 606 -15.31 -40.89 -8.20
N ILE A 607 -14.17 -40.23 -8.46
CA ILE A 607 -14.05 -38.77 -8.43
C ILE A 607 -14.97 -38.16 -9.49
N VAL A 608 -14.94 -38.70 -10.71
CA VAL A 608 -15.80 -38.23 -11.81
C VAL A 608 -17.28 -38.34 -11.44
N LYS A 609 -17.75 -39.52 -11.02
CA LYS A 609 -19.15 -39.76 -10.64
C LYS A 609 -19.60 -38.84 -9.50
N ARG A 610 -18.73 -38.58 -8.52
CA ARG A 610 -19.04 -37.65 -7.41
C ARG A 610 -19.09 -36.20 -7.88
N MET A 611 -18.18 -35.75 -8.73
CA MET A 611 -18.24 -34.40 -9.34
C MET A 611 -19.46 -34.23 -10.25
N GLU A 612 -19.79 -35.26 -11.04
CA GLU A 612 -21.00 -35.28 -11.86
C GLU A 612 -22.23 -35.14 -10.96
N ALA A 613 -22.37 -35.97 -9.92
CA ALA A 613 -23.46 -35.85 -8.94
C ALA A 613 -23.51 -34.43 -8.34
N MET A 614 -22.36 -33.94 -7.85
CA MET A 614 -21.94 -32.53 -7.65
C MET A 614 -22.78 -31.52 -8.43
N PHE A 615 -22.48 -31.54 -9.72
CA PHE A 615 -22.92 -30.56 -10.68
C PHE A 615 -24.38 -30.78 -11.10
N GLY A 616 -24.78 -32.02 -11.39
CA GLY A 616 -26.13 -32.36 -11.85
C GLY A 616 -26.32 -33.80 -12.37
N GLY A 617 -25.47 -34.76 -12.02
CA GLY A 617 -25.22 -35.94 -12.87
C GLY A 617 -25.81 -37.28 -12.44
N GLY A 618 -26.69 -37.35 -11.45
CA GLY A 618 -27.27 -38.64 -11.04
C GLY A 618 -28.41 -39.14 -11.95
N ASN A 619 -29.15 -38.23 -12.59
CA ASN A 619 -30.28 -38.55 -13.49
C ASN A 619 -30.63 -37.35 -14.40
N ARG A 620 -31.57 -37.56 -15.34
CA ARG A 620 -31.99 -36.58 -16.36
C ARG A 620 -32.56 -35.27 -15.79
N LEU A 621 -33.17 -35.30 -14.60
CA LEU A 621 -33.71 -34.12 -13.90
C LEU A 621 -32.60 -33.31 -13.21
N ALA A 622 -31.59 -33.99 -12.67
CA ALA A 622 -30.41 -33.35 -12.09
C ALA A 622 -29.56 -32.67 -13.19
N GLY A 623 -29.54 -33.21 -14.41
CA GLY A 623 -28.78 -32.60 -15.51
C GLY A 623 -29.34 -31.24 -15.91
N ILE A 624 -30.66 -31.10 -15.81
CA ILE A 624 -31.37 -29.83 -16.03
C ILE A 624 -31.00 -28.82 -14.92
N THR A 625 -30.91 -29.24 -13.65
CA THR A 625 -30.53 -28.33 -12.56
C THR A 625 -29.08 -27.86 -12.66
N GLY A 626 -28.14 -28.73 -13.01
CA GLY A 626 -26.75 -28.32 -13.27
C GLY A 626 -26.62 -27.30 -14.40
N GLN A 627 -27.38 -27.48 -15.49
CA GLN A 627 -27.43 -26.52 -16.59
C GLN A 627 -28.05 -25.18 -16.20
N LEU A 628 -29.07 -25.17 -15.33
CA LEU A 628 -29.65 -23.93 -14.78
C LEU A 628 -28.62 -23.13 -13.98
N TYR A 629 -27.80 -23.78 -13.15
CA TYR A 629 -26.75 -23.09 -12.38
C TYR A 629 -25.55 -22.66 -13.24
N ALA A 630 -25.37 -23.23 -14.44
CA ALA A 630 -24.36 -22.77 -15.39
C ALA A 630 -24.87 -21.64 -16.31
N ASP A 631 -26.19 -21.53 -16.49
CA ASP A 631 -26.84 -20.56 -17.37
C ASP A 631 -26.68 -19.11 -16.84
N PRO A 632 -26.16 -18.19 -17.66
CA PRO A 632 -26.06 -16.77 -17.31
C PRO A 632 -27.39 -16.07 -17.05
N ALA A 633 -28.46 -16.50 -17.72
CA ALA A 633 -29.77 -15.86 -17.62
C ALA A 633 -30.57 -16.31 -16.38
N SER A 634 -30.14 -17.39 -15.74
CA SER A 634 -30.86 -17.98 -14.62
C SER A 634 -30.69 -17.17 -13.33
N GLU A 635 -31.82 -16.82 -12.71
CA GLU A 635 -31.85 -16.28 -11.35
C GLU A 635 -31.63 -17.43 -10.36
N VAL A 636 -30.53 -17.35 -9.63
CA VAL A 636 -30.03 -18.44 -8.81
C VAL A 636 -30.48 -18.25 -7.36
N ARG A 637 -31.20 -19.23 -6.83
CA ARG A 637 -31.44 -19.35 -5.38
C ARG A 637 -30.58 -20.48 -4.83
N PRO A 638 -29.54 -20.18 -4.02
CA PRO A 638 -28.70 -21.21 -3.46
C PRO A 638 -29.44 -22.02 -2.40
N VAL A 639 -29.03 -23.29 -2.26
CA VAL A 639 -29.37 -24.11 -1.11
C VAL A 639 -28.38 -23.82 0.00
N GLU A 640 -28.88 -23.40 1.15
CA GLU A 640 -28.05 -23.14 2.33
C GLU A 640 -27.59 -24.46 2.96
N VAL A 641 -26.28 -24.57 3.16
CA VAL A 641 -25.66 -25.64 3.95
C VAL A 641 -25.71 -25.20 5.41
N PRO A 642 -26.52 -25.86 6.28
CA PRO A 642 -26.66 -25.44 7.66
C PRO A 642 -25.42 -25.77 8.49
N TRP A 643 -25.32 -25.15 9.65
CA TRP A 643 -24.48 -25.68 10.74
C TRP A 643 -25.00 -27.05 11.16
N ALA A 644 -24.09 -27.99 11.47
CA ALA A 644 -24.49 -29.30 12.00
C ALA A 644 -25.09 -29.18 13.41
N ASP A 645 -24.53 -28.29 14.22
CA ASP A 645 -24.94 -27.95 15.58
C ASP A 645 -24.48 -26.54 15.97
N ASP A 646 -24.89 -26.07 17.15
CA ASP A 646 -24.52 -24.74 17.65
C ASP A 646 -23.03 -24.61 18.00
N HIS A 647 -22.34 -25.71 18.35
CA HIS A 647 -20.90 -25.68 18.62
C HIS A 647 -20.10 -25.33 17.34
N ALA A 648 -20.50 -25.86 16.19
CA ALA A 648 -19.87 -25.49 14.92
C ALA A 648 -20.04 -23.98 14.62
N ARG A 649 -21.20 -23.42 14.94
CA ARG A 649 -21.47 -21.98 14.83
C ARG A 649 -20.65 -21.17 15.84
N GLU A 650 -20.45 -21.67 17.06
CA GLU A 650 -19.61 -21.04 18.09
C GLU A 650 -18.15 -20.93 17.63
N ILE A 651 -17.56 -21.98 17.05
CA ILE A 651 -16.19 -21.92 16.49
C ILE A 651 -16.05 -20.80 15.45
N PHE A 652 -17.07 -20.59 14.60
CA PHE A 652 -17.07 -19.50 13.64
C PHE A 652 -17.14 -18.12 14.31
N ARG A 653 -18.02 -17.96 15.31
CA ARG A 653 -18.14 -16.70 16.07
C ARG A 653 -16.86 -16.37 16.82
N ASP A 654 -16.24 -17.36 17.46
CA ASP A 654 -14.97 -17.20 18.17
C ASP A 654 -13.86 -16.74 17.21
N LEU A 655 -13.82 -17.30 15.99
CA LEU A 655 -12.89 -16.85 14.96
C LEU A 655 -13.16 -15.40 14.54
N GLN A 656 -14.42 -14.98 14.38
CA GLN A 656 -14.74 -13.58 14.06
C GLN A 656 -14.23 -12.65 15.15
N THR A 657 -14.55 -12.94 16.42
CA THR A 657 -14.12 -12.14 17.57
C THR A 657 -12.60 -12.14 17.71
N TYR A 658 -11.92 -13.26 17.48
CA TYR A 658 -10.47 -13.33 17.49
C TYR A 658 -9.85 -12.41 16.42
N VAL A 659 -10.36 -12.48 15.19
CA VAL A 659 -9.87 -11.68 14.06
C VAL A 659 -10.16 -10.19 14.24
N GLU A 660 -11.31 -9.81 14.80
CA GLU A 660 -11.63 -8.42 15.14
C GLU A 660 -10.67 -7.88 16.22
N ASN A 661 -10.48 -8.61 17.32
CA ASN A 661 -9.54 -8.22 18.37
C ASN A 661 -8.10 -8.11 17.88
N LEU A 662 -7.68 -9.01 16.98
CA LEU A 662 -6.35 -8.95 16.37
C LEU A 662 -6.19 -7.69 15.52
N GLN A 663 -7.18 -7.36 14.70
CA GLN A 663 -7.18 -6.15 13.87
C GLN A 663 -7.12 -4.87 14.72
N ASP A 664 -7.85 -4.83 15.83
CA ASP A 664 -7.85 -3.68 16.74
C ASP A 664 -6.51 -3.50 17.47
N ARG A 665 -5.89 -4.61 17.89
CA ARG A 665 -4.59 -4.59 18.58
C ARG A 665 -3.41 -4.37 17.64
N ARG A 666 -3.53 -4.81 16.39
CA ARG A 666 -2.50 -4.75 15.34
C ARG A 666 -3.07 -4.17 14.04
N PRO A 667 -3.33 -2.85 13.98
CA PRO A 667 -3.88 -2.20 12.79
C PRO A 667 -2.99 -2.36 11.54
N ASP A 668 -1.69 -2.56 11.72
CA ASP A 668 -0.71 -2.86 10.67
C ASP A 668 -0.99 -4.21 9.97
N LEU A 669 -1.46 -5.20 10.73
CA LEU A 669 -1.79 -6.53 10.20
C LEU A 669 -3.24 -6.63 9.71
N ALA A 670 -4.08 -5.67 10.09
CA ALA A 670 -5.52 -5.77 9.87
C ALA A 670 -5.94 -6.08 8.41
N PRO A 671 -5.31 -5.50 7.37
CA PRO A 671 -5.66 -5.80 5.99
C PRO A 671 -5.52 -7.28 5.60
N PHE A 672 -4.62 -8.04 6.24
CA PHE A 672 -4.37 -9.46 5.94
C PHE A 672 -5.43 -10.39 6.55
N TYR A 673 -5.98 -10.03 7.71
CA TYR A 673 -6.91 -10.88 8.45
C TYR A 673 -8.40 -10.58 8.19
N ALA A 674 -8.72 -9.45 7.56
CA ALA A 674 -10.10 -8.95 7.44
C ALA A 674 -11.12 -9.93 6.78
N ARG A 675 -10.67 -10.97 6.06
CA ARG A 675 -11.54 -11.97 5.40
C ARG A 675 -11.30 -13.40 5.87
N THR A 676 -10.49 -13.60 6.90
CA THR A 676 -10.11 -14.92 7.40
C THR A 676 -11.33 -15.75 7.83
N ALA A 677 -12.27 -15.16 8.58
CA ALA A 677 -13.49 -15.87 8.99
C ALA A 677 -14.37 -16.27 7.79
N GLU A 678 -14.52 -15.37 6.79
CA GLU A 678 -15.26 -15.67 5.57
C GLU A 678 -14.59 -16.79 4.77
N MET A 679 -13.25 -16.76 4.63
CA MET A 679 -12.49 -17.81 3.96
C MET A 679 -12.66 -19.17 4.65
N ALA A 680 -12.60 -19.18 5.98
CA ALA A 680 -12.74 -20.38 6.79
C ALA A 680 -14.09 -21.07 6.56
N VAL A 681 -15.20 -20.32 6.60
CA VAL A 681 -16.55 -20.89 6.41
C VAL A 681 -16.79 -21.33 4.96
N ARG A 682 -16.20 -20.65 3.97
CA ARG A 682 -16.24 -21.11 2.56
C ARG A 682 -15.56 -22.47 2.41
N MET A 683 -14.34 -22.63 2.96
CA MET A 683 -13.62 -23.90 2.90
C MET A 683 -14.33 -25.02 3.68
N ALA A 684 -14.86 -24.71 4.87
CA ALA A 684 -15.65 -25.67 5.66
C ALA A 684 -16.91 -26.14 4.90
N THR A 685 -17.57 -25.23 4.18
CA THR A 685 -18.73 -25.55 3.32
C THR A 685 -18.34 -26.46 2.15
N ILE A 686 -17.20 -26.18 1.49
CA ILE A 686 -16.68 -27.02 0.40
C ILE A 686 -16.37 -28.42 0.90
N ARG A 687 -15.74 -28.55 2.08
CA ARG A 687 -15.47 -29.83 2.74
C ARG A 687 -16.77 -30.56 3.06
N ALA A 688 -17.75 -29.89 3.67
CA ALA A 688 -19.06 -30.48 3.99
C ALA A 688 -19.77 -31.06 2.75
N ALA A 689 -19.80 -30.29 1.65
CA ALA A 689 -20.38 -30.73 0.39
C ALA A 689 -19.58 -31.88 -0.26
N GLY A 690 -18.25 -31.85 -0.15
CA GLY A 690 -17.36 -32.89 -0.63
C GLY A 690 -17.44 -34.20 0.16
N GLU A 691 -17.84 -34.16 1.43
CA GLU A 691 -18.08 -35.36 2.24
C GLU A 691 -19.49 -35.92 2.03
N ASN A 692 -20.54 -35.08 2.12
CA ASN A 692 -21.92 -35.49 1.94
C ASN A 692 -22.72 -34.48 1.10
N MET A 693 -22.88 -34.76 -0.18
CA MET A 693 -23.62 -33.89 -1.08
C MET A 693 -25.14 -33.92 -0.88
N LEU A 694 -25.71 -35.06 -0.44
CA LEU A 694 -27.16 -35.20 -0.34
C LEU A 694 -27.73 -34.38 0.81
N LYS A 695 -26.99 -34.29 1.91
CA LYS A 695 -27.36 -33.53 3.10
C LYS A 695 -26.10 -32.94 3.75
N PRO A 696 -25.47 -31.93 3.12
CA PRO A 696 -24.28 -31.30 3.68
C PRO A 696 -24.66 -30.50 4.93
N SER A 697 -23.75 -30.49 5.90
CA SER A 697 -23.84 -29.64 7.09
C SER A 697 -22.44 -29.37 7.61
N VAL A 698 -22.16 -28.14 8.04
CA VAL A 698 -20.83 -27.77 8.57
C VAL A 698 -20.70 -28.23 10.02
N SER A 699 -19.89 -29.25 10.27
CA SER A 699 -19.58 -29.76 11.62
C SER A 699 -18.49 -28.95 12.31
N VAL A 700 -18.31 -29.21 13.62
CA VAL A 700 -17.21 -28.65 14.43
C VAL A 700 -15.85 -28.92 13.77
N GLU A 701 -15.59 -30.17 13.39
CA GLU A 701 -14.32 -30.60 12.77
C GLU A 701 -14.07 -29.89 11.43
N MET A 702 -15.11 -29.66 10.64
CA MET A 702 -15.01 -28.96 9.35
C MET A 702 -14.73 -27.47 9.56
N MET A 703 -15.39 -26.85 10.53
CA MET A 703 -15.20 -25.44 10.84
C MET A 703 -13.82 -25.19 11.48
N GLN A 704 -13.35 -26.07 12.37
CA GLN A 704 -12.01 -26.02 12.94
C GLN A 704 -10.94 -26.17 11.85
N TRP A 705 -11.09 -27.14 10.96
CA TRP A 705 -10.18 -27.30 9.82
C TRP A 705 -10.17 -26.06 8.91
N GLY A 706 -11.34 -25.50 8.61
CA GLY A 706 -11.44 -24.26 7.83
C GLY A 706 -10.79 -23.07 8.53
N ARG A 707 -10.97 -22.94 9.85
CA ARG A 707 -10.35 -21.93 10.71
C ARG A 707 -8.83 -22.04 10.66
N ASP A 708 -8.29 -23.22 10.91
CA ASP A 708 -6.85 -23.47 11.01
C ASP A 708 -6.16 -23.20 9.67
N LEU A 709 -6.77 -23.65 8.57
CA LEU A 709 -6.26 -23.38 7.23
C LEU A 709 -6.30 -21.89 6.87
N ALA A 710 -7.38 -21.18 7.22
CA ALA A 710 -7.53 -19.76 6.91
C ALA A 710 -6.57 -18.89 7.75
N LEU A 711 -6.42 -19.19 9.05
CA LEU A 711 -5.48 -18.49 9.92
C LEU A 711 -4.05 -18.73 9.46
N TRP A 712 -3.67 -19.99 9.22
CA TRP A 712 -2.34 -20.31 8.72
C TRP A 712 -2.01 -19.56 7.43
N SER A 713 -2.96 -19.50 6.48
CA SER A 713 -2.79 -18.74 5.25
C SER A 713 -2.66 -17.22 5.50
N ALA A 714 -3.43 -16.65 6.42
CA ALA A 714 -3.39 -15.22 6.73
C ALA A 714 -2.09 -14.83 7.44
N ASP A 715 -1.67 -15.63 8.43
CA ASP A 715 -0.40 -15.48 9.16
C ASP A 715 0.77 -15.54 8.18
N ARG A 716 0.76 -16.54 7.29
CA ARG A 716 1.82 -16.72 6.30
C ARG A 716 1.86 -15.57 5.29
N LEU A 717 0.71 -15.12 4.83
CA LEU A 717 0.59 -13.98 3.92
C LEU A 717 1.09 -12.67 4.55
N ALA A 718 0.78 -12.43 5.82
CA ALA A 718 1.29 -11.27 6.56
C ALA A 718 2.82 -11.33 6.76
N LYS A 719 3.33 -12.50 7.15
CA LYS A 719 4.78 -12.73 7.32
C LYS A 719 5.54 -12.56 6.01
N ASP A 720 5.08 -13.21 4.93
CA ASP A 720 5.72 -13.12 3.63
C ASP A 720 5.58 -11.72 3.02
N ALA A 721 4.45 -11.02 3.21
CA ALA A 721 4.34 -9.63 2.78
C ALA A 721 5.42 -8.74 3.41
N GLY A 722 5.67 -8.88 4.73
CA GLY A 722 6.77 -8.16 5.40
C GLY A 722 8.17 -8.51 4.86
N LEU A 723 8.37 -9.75 4.42
CA LEU A 723 9.66 -10.25 3.93
C LEU A 723 9.92 -9.99 2.44
N TYR A 724 8.88 -9.84 1.62
CA TYR A 724 9.03 -9.72 0.16
C TYR A 724 8.56 -8.38 -0.40
N MET A 725 7.55 -7.74 0.22
CA MET A 725 7.10 -6.42 -0.23
C MET A 725 8.05 -5.35 0.30
N ALA A 726 8.49 -4.48 -0.59
CA ALA A 726 9.34 -3.35 -0.25
C ALA A 726 8.89 -2.11 -1.03
N GLU A 727 8.89 -0.96 -0.36
CA GLU A 727 8.58 0.34 -1.00
C GLU A 727 9.83 1.00 -1.59
N THR A 728 11.02 0.58 -1.15
CA THR A 728 12.32 1.10 -1.59
C THR A 728 13.29 -0.01 -1.93
N ASP A 729 14.24 0.26 -2.82
CA ASP A 729 15.29 -0.70 -3.19
C ASP A 729 16.16 -1.09 -1.98
N ALA A 730 16.42 -0.16 -1.07
CA ALA A 730 17.18 -0.42 0.16
C ALA A 730 16.46 -1.46 1.03
N GLN A 731 15.14 -1.29 1.24
CA GLN A 731 14.32 -2.25 1.96
C GLN A 731 14.26 -3.60 1.23
N ALA A 732 14.12 -3.60 -0.10
CA ALA A 732 14.10 -4.83 -0.91
C ALA A 732 15.39 -5.64 -0.73
N ASN A 733 16.53 -4.95 -0.71
CA ASN A 733 17.84 -5.57 -0.50
C ASN A 733 18.03 -6.10 0.91
N ALA A 734 17.60 -5.36 1.94
CA ALA A 734 17.63 -5.79 3.33
C ALA A 734 16.78 -7.04 3.55
N ASN A 735 15.55 -7.02 3.03
CA ASN A 735 14.64 -8.15 3.03
C ASN A 735 15.25 -9.38 2.34
N LYS A 736 15.91 -9.20 1.19
CA LYS A 736 16.58 -10.30 0.48
C LYS A 736 17.72 -10.91 1.32
N VAL A 737 18.47 -10.11 2.07
CA VAL A 737 19.48 -10.63 3.02
C VAL A 737 18.82 -11.48 4.10
N LEU A 738 17.74 -11.02 4.72
CA LEU A 738 16.98 -11.80 5.72
C LEU A 738 16.49 -13.14 5.15
N ARG A 739 15.93 -13.14 3.93
CA ARG A 739 15.48 -14.37 3.25
C ARG A 739 16.63 -15.35 3.04
N LEU A 740 17.79 -14.88 2.57
CA LEU A 740 18.96 -15.74 2.36
C LEU A 740 19.47 -16.37 3.66
N ILE A 741 19.37 -15.66 4.79
CA ILE A 741 19.72 -16.21 6.10
C ILE A 741 18.70 -17.28 6.51
N GLN A 742 17.40 -17.02 6.34
CA GLN A 742 16.32 -17.96 6.63
C GLN A 742 16.43 -19.25 5.81
N GLU A 743 16.61 -19.13 4.49
CA GLU A 743 16.80 -20.26 3.56
C GLU A 743 17.98 -21.15 3.92
N ASN A 744 19.00 -20.58 4.56
CA ASN A 744 20.21 -21.30 4.95
C ASN A 744 20.12 -21.85 6.40
N GLY A 745 18.89 -22.06 6.89
CA GLY A 745 18.61 -22.64 8.21
C GLY A 745 18.69 -21.61 9.35
N GLY A 746 18.48 -20.33 9.05
CA GLY A 746 18.58 -19.23 10.00
C GLY A 746 20.01 -18.73 10.24
N ARG A 747 20.99 -19.17 9.44
CA ARG A 747 22.39 -18.72 9.52
C ARG A 747 23.07 -18.69 8.16
N ILE A 748 23.97 -17.75 7.89
CA ILE A 748 24.75 -17.73 6.63
C ILE A 748 26.13 -17.08 6.82
N THR A 749 27.15 -17.58 6.12
CA THR A 749 28.49 -16.96 6.17
C THR A 749 28.52 -15.67 5.36
N ARG A 750 29.37 -14.70 5.73
CA ARG A 750 29.57 -13.48 4.93
C ARG A 750 29.98 -13.80 3.48
N ARG A 751 30.80 -14.82 3.28
CA ARG A 751 31.25 -15.26 1.95
C ARG A 751 30.06 -15.74 1.11
N ASP A 752 29.18 -16.55 1.69
CA ASP A 752 28.01 -17.08 0.97
C ASP A 752 26.98 -15.99 0.69
N LEU A 753 26.76 -15.07 1.63
CA LEU A 753 25.90 -13.91 1.45
C LEU A 753 26.41 -13.02 0.30
N LEU A 754 27.70 -12.68 0.32
CA LEU A 754 28.33 -11.88 -0.73
C LEU A 754 28.28 -12.57 -2.10
N ARG A 755 28.50 -13.90 -2.15
CA ARG A 755 28.37 -14.67 -3.39
C ARG A 755 26.94 -14.67 -3.92
N ARG A 756 25.93 -14.82 -3.05
CA ARG A 756 24.52 -14.84 -3.47
C ARG A 756 23.98 -13.45 -3.83
N MET A 757 24.53 -12.39 -3.23
CA MET A 757 24.16 -11.00 -3.47
C MET A 757 25.00 -10.30 -4.55
N GLN A 758 26.03 -10.96 -5.12
CA GLN A 758 27.01 -10.33 -6.03
C GLN A 758 26.41 -9.68 -7.29
N HIS A 759 25.23 -10.12 -7.74
CA HIS A 759 24.51 -9.56 -8.88
C HIS A 759 23.45 -8.54 -8.49
N THR A 760 23.22 -8.35 -7.20
CA THR A 760 22.20 -7.45 -6.65
C THR A 760 22.84 -6.23 -5.97
N LEU A 761 23.88 -6.42 -5.16
CA LEU A 761 24.59 -5.37 -4.45
C LEU A 761 26.11 -5.48 -4.63
N LYS A 762 26.78 -4.34 -4.65
CA LYS A 762 28.24 -4.30 -4.51
C LYS A 762 28.60 -4.59 -3.05
N GLY A 763 29.82 -5.08 -2.82
CA GLY A 763 30.25 -5.50 -1.48
C GLY A 763 30.09 -4.42 -0.39
N ARG A 764 30.32 -3.14 -0.74
CA ARG A 764 30.14 -2.01 0.18
C ARG A 764 28.67 -1.80 0.56
N ASP A 765 27.79 -1.74 -0.43
CA ASP A 765 26.35 -1.55 -0.20
C ASP A 765 25.74 -2.72 0.59
N LEU A 766 26.29 -3.93 0.41
CA LEU A 766 25.93 -5.10 1.19
C LEU A 766 26.38 -4.97 2.66
N ASP A 767 27.59 -4.46 2.91
CA ASP A 767 28.07 -4.23 4.27
C ASP A 767 27.23 -3.17 4.97
N ASP A 768 26.82 -2.10 4.28
CA ASP A 768 25.91 -1.08 4.79
C ASP A 768 24.52 -1.68 5.11
N THR A 769 24.00 -2.55 4.24
CA THR A 769 22.72 -3.26 4.47
C THR A 769 22.80 -4.19 5.69
N ILE A 770 23.88 -4.99 5.81
CA ILE A 770 24.12 -5.86 6.97
C ILE A 770 24.23 -5.03 8.25
N LYS A 771 24.92 -3.89 8.18
CA LYS A 771 25.05 -2.97 9.31
C LYS A 771 23.67 -2.51 9.79
N SER A 772 22.82 -2.02 8.89
CA SER A 772 21.46 -1.59 9.22
C SER A 772 20.60 -2.74 9.79
N LEU A 773 20.71 -3.95 9.24
CA LEU A 773 19.97 -5.12 9.76
C LEU A 773 20.42 -5.54 11.17
N LYS A 774 21.72 -5.39 11.48
CA LYS A 774 22.24 -5.63 12.83
C LYS A 774 21.80 -4.56 13.82
N GLU A 775 21.79 -3.31 13.38
CA GLU A 775 21.33 -2.16 14.19
C GLU A 775 19.83 -2.23 14.47
N ALA A 776 19.05 -2.78 13.55
CA ALA A 776 17.64 -3.09 13.74
C ALA A 776 17.39 -4.40 14.52
N GLU A 777 18.43 -5.05 15.04
CA GLU A 777 18.35 -6.31 15.79
C GLU A 777 17.68 -7.46 15.03
N GLN A 778 17.65 -7.41 13.70
CA GLN A 778 17.07 -8.48 12.87
C GLN A 778 18.06 -9.62 12.60
N ILE A 779 19.37 -9.33 12.68
CA ILE A 779 20.43 -10.31 12.53
C ILE A 779 21.56 -10.11 13.55
N VAL A 780 22.17 -11.21 14.00
CA VAL A 780 23.34 -11.22 14.89
C VAL A 780 24.55 -11.72 14.13
N GLN A 781 25.74 -11.20 14.43
CA GLN A 781 27.00 -11.61 13.81
C GLN A 781 27.88 -12.34 14.84
N GLU A 782 28.32 -13.55 14.52
CA GLU A 782 29.27 -14.30 15.35
C GLU A 782 30.51 -14.72 14.54
N ALA A 783 31.66 -14.75 15.22
CA ALA A 783 32.91 -15.25 14.65
C ALA A 783 33.08 -16.73 15.03
N VAL A 784 32.89 -17.62 14.06
CA VAL A 784 33.10 -19.06 14.27
C VAL A 784 34.58 -19.37 14.05
N ALA A 785 35.24 -19.96 15.05
CA ALA A 785 36.63 -20.36 14.97
C ALA A 785 36.76 -21.54 13.97
N SER A 786 37.59 -21.38 12.94
CA SER A 786 37.95 -22.48 12.04
C SER A 786 39.45 -22.73 12.06
N THR A 787 39.83 -23.96 11.73
CA THR A 787 41.21 -24.47 11.71
C THR A 787 42.17 -23.69 10.80
N ARG A 788 41.67 -22.79 9.94
CA ARG A 788 42.53 -21.99 9.03
C ARG A 788 42.33 -20.47 9.12
N ARG A 789 41.13 -19.96 9.44
CA ARG A 789 40.80 -18.52 9.68
C ARG A 789 39.41 -18.38 10.32
N PRO A 790 39.16 -17.39 11.20
CA PRO A 790 37.83 -17.14 11.75
C PRO A 790 36.83 -16.80 10.62
N VAL A 791 35.66 -17.44 10.65
CA VAL A 791 34.60 -17.26 9.65
C VAL A 791 33.46 -16.45 10.28
N VAL A 792 33.16 -15.31 9.67
CA VAL A 792 32.03 -14.47 10.09
C VAL A 792 30.73 -15.10 9.59
N THR A 793 29.83 -15.39 10.53
CA THR A 793 28.49 -15.96 10.27
C THR A 793 27.43 -15.03 10.83
N TYR A 794 26.35 -14.84 10.08
CA TYR A 794 25.19 -14.07 10.48
C TYR A 794 24.04 -15.02 10.82
N PHE A 795 23.28 -14.72 11.86
CA PHE A 795 22.14 -15.48 12.36
C PHE A 795 20.90 -14.59 12.40
N LEU A 796 19.71 -15.14 12.17
CA LEU A 796 18.47 -14.42 12.50
C LEU A 796 18.35 -14.34 14.02
N THR A 797 17.96 -13.16 14.52
CA THR A 797 17.56 -13.02 15.92
C THR A 797 16.26 -13.81 16.12
N ARG A 798 16.16 -14.61 17.17
CA ARG A 798 14.92 -15.33 17.51
C ARG A 798 13.96 -14.33 18.16
N ASP A 799 12.71 -14.30 17.68
CA ASP A 799 11.59 -13.63 18.36
C ASP A 799 11.24 -14.32 19.68
#